data_AF-A0A9R1QL08-F1
#
_entry.id   AF-A0A9R1QL08-F1
#
_cell.length_a   1.000
_cell.length_b   1.000
_cell.length_c   1.000
_cell.angle_alpha   90.00
_cell.angle_beta   90.00
_cell.angle_gamma   90.00
#
_symmetry.space_group_name_H-M   'P 1'
#
loop_
_entity.id
_entity.type
_entity.pdbx_description
1 polymer ?
#
loop_
_entity_poly.entity_id
_entity_poly.type
_entity_poly.pdbx_seq_one_letter_code
_entity_poly.pdbx_strand_id
1 'polypeptide(L)'
;MRQKYTVDSYRCSLLDSRPSTTPRGCYSTVMPWWSHRGEDIYTGRVATCQCSSRDMSGAPETARAMSAHGKQQPLLRYPAPAAGHGSGSGMGRRRYLAFLAVAAALVASYHLLHAPTPSSRYHALFLTLGSNASAAAHLRELTLRPHVAGTPANALAAEYVRATLSALSFPTRVTPYSVLLSYPVHRSLSLSAPGRATKSFSLTQDTYPNDPYAEAAAEVVPTYFAYSGSGSVTAEVVYANYGDRKDYAYLASHGVDVAGKVVLARYGDIHCEDMVRNARDAGAAAAIIYTDAKDFGGPAAKGKRKWFPNTRWLPPSGVQVGTLYYGNGDPTTPMWPSCAAGEDCERLSMDELDTSEAMPGIPTLPVSGRDGETIQKAMGGGVAPPEWQGGEGAPVYRIGPGPAVLNLTYMGNDTLATIENVFAVIEGKEEPDRYVIIGNHRDAWTFGAVDPNSGTAAMLEIAERLSQLEKKGWRPRRTIIVCSWDAEEFALIGSTEWAEDNIDMLASRAVAYLNVDISVFGPGGLMPRATPQLDELIKEASRMVPDPDDPSHTLYDYMIRQNPPIARVAGAGTDFAAFVQHIGVPSLDMSYGLFSEYPVYHSLYDDFVWMERFGDPLFHRHVALASVWGLIALRLADDEIIPFNYVSYAAELEESSKVVEDGCPGCAVSFSPLHKSIKQLEKAAMKIHMEKKVLQAEKWGLNTRERTLKVREMNDRLTA
;
A
#
# COMPACT_ATOMS: atom_id res chain seq x y z
N MET A 1 1.23 -6.40 59.66
CA MET A 1 0.84 -5.25 60.51
C MET A 1 0.35 -4.15 59.61
N ARG A 2 -0.82 -3.57 59.92
CA ARG A 2 -1.52 -2.53 59.14
C ARG A 2 -1.09 -1.13 59.60
N GLN A 3 -1.00 -0.19 58.65
CA GLN A 3 -1.27 1.26 58.76
C GLN A 3 -1.58 1.69 57.31
N LYS A 4 -2.78 2.05 56.82
CA LYS A 4 -3.87 2.97 57.20
C LYS A 4 -3.42 4.41 57.44
N TYR A 5 -3.79 5.33 56.53
CA TYR A 5 -4.48 6.63 56.70
C TYR A 5 -4.94 7.09 55.29
N THR A 6 -6.23 6.99 54.93
CA THR A 6 -7.35 7.98 54.97
C THR A 6 -7.32 9.10 53.95
N VAL A 7 -8.43 9.13 53.20
CA VAL A 7 -8.95 10.11 52.26
C VAL A 7 -9.68 11.22 53.04
N ASP A 8 -9.53 12.47 52.61
CA ASP A 8 -10.40 13.59 52.98
C ASP A 8 -11.07 14.19 51.73
N SER A 9 -12.22 14.80 51.99
CA SER A 9 -13.37 14.88 51.09
C SER A 9 -13.92 16.32 50.91
N TYR A 10 -14.65 16.51 49.80
CA TYR A 10 -15.70 17.52 49.52
C TYR A 10 -15.35 18.99 49.23
N ARG A 11 -15.78 19.48 48.05
CA ARG A 11 -16.93 20.41 47.95
C ARG A 11 -17.48 20.58 46.51
N CYS A 12 -18.80 20.41 46.39
CA CYS A 12 -19.62 20.86 45.26
C CYS A 12 -19.94 22.36 45.35
N SER A 13 -20.13 22.99 44.19
CA SER A 13 -21.08 24.09 44.03
C SER A 13 -21.67 24.06 42.62
N LEU A 14 -22.97 23.79 42.56
CA LEU A 14 -23.88 23.88 41.42
C LEU A 14 -24.29 25.34 41.18
N LEU A 15 -24.39 25.76 39.92
CA LEU A 15 -25.38 26.73 39.43
C LEU A 15 -25.86 26.27 38.05
N ASP A 16 -27.17 26.34 37.86
CA ASP A 16 -27.98 25.66 36.85
C ASP A 16 -28.77 26.72 36.06
N SER A 17 -28.78 26.66 34.71
CA SER A 17 -29.90 27.17 33.87
C SER A 17 -29.78 26.73 32.39
N ARG A 18 -30.67 25.81 32.03
CA ARG A 18 -31.08 25.11 30.78
C ARG A 18 -31.47 25.99 29.53
N PRO A 19 -32.06 25.45 28.41
CA PRO A 19 -31.76 24.27 27.54
C PRO A 19 -31.99 24.50 25.99
N SER A 20 -31.51 23.59 25.12
CA SER A 20 -32.24 23.13 23.89
C SER A 20 -31.60 21.86 23.26
N THR A 21 -32.25 20.69 23.39
CA THR A 21 -32.90 19.83 22.35
C THR A 21 -32.00 18.93 21.44
N THR A 22 -31.73 17.69 21.91
CA THR A 22 -31.81 16.31 21.31
C THR A 22 -31.40 15.98 19.84
N PRO A 23 -31.07 14.70 19.49
CA PRO A 23 -30.72 13.52 20.31
C PRO A 23 -29.40 12.81 19.91
N ARG A 24 -28.90 12.03 20.87
CA ARG A 24 -27.69 11.18 20.81
C ARG A 24 -27.91 9.92 19.98
N GLY A 25 -26.98 9.64 19.07
CA GLY A 25 -26.69 8.29 18.56
C GLY A 25 -25.58 7.65 19.38
N CYS A 26 -25.67 6.34 19.60
CA CYS A 26 -24.73 5.55 20.39
C CYS A 26 -23.35 5.49 19.73
N TYR A 27 -22.32 5.97 20.42
CA TYR A 27 -20.93 5.64 20.11
C TYR A 27 -20.63 4.22 20.63
N SER A 28 -20.30 3.30 19.73
CA SER A 28 -19.62 2.06 20.10
C SER A 28 -18.12 2.31 20.03
N THR A 29 -17.48 2.38 21.20
CA THR A 29 -16.03 2.43 21.33
C THR A 29 -15.45 1.10 20.85
N VAL A 30 -14.73 1.11 19.73
CA VAL A 30 -13.89 0.00 19.30
C VAL A 30 -12.50 0.29 19.85
N MET A 31 -12.04 -0.50 20.81
CA MET A 31 -10.65 -0.48 21.27
C MET A 31 -9.78 -1.40 20.39
N PRO A 32 -8.52 -1.02 20.11
CA PRO A 32 -7.60 -1.82 19.31
C PRO A 32 -7.08 -3.05 20.09
N TRP A 33 -6.98 -4.18 19.39
CA TRP A 33 -6.33 -5.40 19.87
C TRP A 33 -4.80 -5.25 19.77
N TRP A 34 -4.12 -5.24 20.91
CA TRP A 34 -2.68 -5.39 21.02
C TRP A 34 -2.32 -6.84 21.39
N SER A 35 -1.35 -7.43 20.69
CA SER A 35 -0.55 -8.57 21.20
C SER A 35 0.42 -8.03 22.26
N HIS A 36 0.66 -8.59 23.46
CA HIS A 36 1.07 -9.96 23.79
C HIS A 36 0.99 -10.22 25.33
N ARG A 37 0.81 -11.52 25.68
CA ARG A 37 1.15 -12.26 26.92
C ARG A 37 0.52 -11.94 28.30
N GLY A 38 -0.21 -12.93 28.82
CA GLY A 38 0.31 -13.86 29.85
C GLY A 38 0.12 -13.51 31.34
N GLU A 39 -0.86 -14.19 31.95
CA GLU A 39 -1.00 -14.53 33.39
C GLU A 39 -1.21 -13.40 34.42
N ASP A 40 -2.45 -13.26 34.94
CA ASP A 40 -2.80 -13.87 36.24
C ASP A 40 -4.31 -13.82 36.55
N ILE A 41 -4.74 -14.83 37.29
CA ILE A 41 -6.12 -15.24 37.58
C ILE A 41 -6.76 -14.37 38.67
N TYR A 42 -8.03 -13.92 38.51
CA TYR A 42 -9.02 -13.97 39.60
C TYR A 42 -10.47 -14.00 39.07
N THR A 43 -11.22 -14.92 39.67
CA THR A 43 -12.60 -15.35 39.40
C THR A 43 -13.68 -14.30 39.69
N GLY A 44 -14.72 -14.21 38.84
CA GLY A 44 -15.90 -13.37 39.11
C GLY A 44 -17.12 -13.62 38.21
N ARG A 45 -17.91 -14.64 38.57
CA ARG A 45 -19.33 -14.93 38.28
C ARG A 45 -20.04 -14.27 37.08
N VAL A 46 -20.48 -15.17 36.20
CA VAL A 46 -21.52 -15.03 35.16
C VAL A 46 -22.90 -14.68 35.77
N ALA A 47 -23.60 -13.73 35.16
CA ALA A 47 -25.06 -13.63 35.23
C ALA A 47 -25.63 -13.67 33.80
N THR A 48 -26.26 -14.79 33.47
CA THR A 48 -27.01 -15.05 32.25
C THR A 48 -28.43 -14.49 32.36
N CYS A 49 -28.94 -13.89 31.29
CA CYS A 49 -30.38 -13.72 31.07
C CYS A 49 -30.77 -14.39 29.75
N GLN A 50 -31.42 -15.55 29.87
CA GLN A 50 -32.24 -16.17 28.84
C GLN A 50 -33.61 -15.49 28.81
N CYS A 51 -34.18 -15.29 27.63
CA CYS A 51 -35.63 -15.20 27.47
C CYS A 51 -36.08 -16.20 26.39
N SER A 52 -36.96 -17.09 26.82
CA SER A 52 -37.57 -18.18 26.06
C SER A 52 -38.83 -17.75 25.30
N SER A 53 -39.12 -18.56 24.29
CA SER A 53 -40.35 -18.77 23.52
C SER A 53 -41.71 -18.51 24.20
N ARG A 54 -42.70 -18.21 23.34
CA ARG A 54 -44.09 -18.73 23.45
C ARG A 54 -44.79 -18.73 22.09
N ASP A 55 -45.04 -19.94 21.59
CA ASP A 55 -46.13 -20.28 20.67
C ASP A 55 -47.48 -20.23 21.41
N MET A 56 -48.57 -19.91 20.70
CA MET A 56 -49.85 -20.61 20.87
C MET A 56 -50.69 -20.58 19.58
N SER A 57 -51.08 -21.79 19.18
CA SER A 57 -52.00 -22.22 18.13
C SER A 57 -53.47 -21.95 18.42
N GLY A 58 -54.31 -21.92 17.37
CA GLY A 58 -55.76 -22.15 17.47
C GLY A 58 -56.53 -22.05 16.15
N ALA A 59 -56.79 -23.18 15.50
CA ALA A 59 -57.92 -23.42 14.56
C ALA A 59 -59.14 -23.95 15.36
N PRO A 60 -60.33 -24.37 14.84
CA PRO A 60 -60.70 -24.75 13.45
C PRO A 60 -62.19 -24.50 13.01
N GLU A 61 -62.59 -25.14 11.88
CA GLU A 61 -63.97 -25.53 11.42
C GLU A 61 -64.84 -24.47 10.67
N THR A 62 -65.69 -24.75 9.66
CA THR A 62 -66.21 -25.96 8.96
C THR A 62 -66.88 -25.57 7.61
N ALA A 63 -67.22 -26.60 6.82
CA ALA A 63 -67.73 -26.66 5.44
C ALA A 63 -69.20 -26.22 5.17
N ARG A 64 -69.55 -25.84 3.91
CA ARG A 64 -70.48 -26.58 2.99
C ARG A 64 -70.91 -25.76 1.75
N ALA A 65 -71.28 -26.51 0.71
CA ALA A 65 -71.60 -26.12 -0.67
C ALA A 65 -73.08 -25.78 -0.94
N MET A 66 -73.38 -25.13 -2.10
CA MET A 66 -74.51 -25.34 -3.06
C MET A 66 -74.50 -24.20 -4.14
N SER A 67 -74.29 -24.45 -5.45
CA SER A 67 -75.26 -24.70 -6.57
C SER A 67 -76.35 -23.61 -6.75
N ALA A 68 -76.80 -23.09 -7.90
CA ALA A 68 -76.46 -23.02 -9.34
C ALA A 68 -77.48 -22.04 -10.02
N HIS A 69 -77.36 -21.84 -11.35
CA HIS A 69 -78.18 -21.04 -12.31
C HIS A 69 -77.72 -19.57 -12.51
N GLY A 70 -77.58 -19.02 -13.72
CA GLY A 70 -77.87 -19.46 -15.09
C GLY A 70 -78.12 -18.23 -15.99
N LYS A 71 -77.73 -18.31 -17.28
CA LYS A 71 -78.08 -17.49 -18.49
C LYS A 71 -76.82 -17.15 -19.32
N GLN A 72 -76.51 -17.88 -20.38
CA GLN A 72 -76.95 -17.76 -21.79
C GLN A 72 -76.45 -16.51 -22.55
N GLN A 73 -75.34 -16.71 -23.28
CA GLN A 73 -75.06 -16.48 -24.73
C GLN A 73 -75.95 -15.52 -25.57
N PRO A 74 -75.44 -14.87 -26.65
CA PRO A 74 -74.95 -15.62 -27.83
C PRO A 74 -73.74 -15.07 -28.63
N LEU A 75 -73.10 -16.03 -29.31
CA LEU A 75 -72.12 -15.90 -30.38
C LEU A 75 -72.80 -15.44 -31.69
N LEU A 76 -72.18 -14.48 -32.38
CA LEU A 76 -72.52 -14.09 -33.75
C LEU A 76 -71.52 -14.72 -34.73
N ARG A 77 -72.07 -15.49 -35.68
CA ARG A 77 -71.43 -15.97 -36.92
C ARG A 77 -71.73 -15.01 -38.07
N TYR A 78 -71.07 -15.29 -39.21
CA TYR A 78 -71.37 -14.96 -40.62
C TYR A 78 -70.36 -13.97 -41.28
N PRO A 79 -70.18 -14.01 -42.62
CA PRO A 79 -69.85 -15.16 -43.46
C PRO A 79 -68.74 -14.85 -44.50
N ALA A 80 -68.23 -15.89 -45.18
CA ALA A 80 -67.53 -15.74 -46.47
C ALA A 80 -68.55 -15.58 -47.62
N PRO A 81 -68.21 -14.85 -48.70
CA PRO A 81 -68.18 -15.53 -49.99
C PRO A 81 -67.15 -15.02 -51.03
N ALA A 82 -66.95 -15.92 -52.01
CA ALA A 82 -66.68 -15.70 -53.44
C ALA A 82 -65.24 -15.39 -53.91
N ALA A 83 -64.76 -16.35 -54.72
CA ALA A 83 -63.65 -16.22 -55.65
C ALA A 83 -63.95 -15.17 -56.72
N GLY A 84 -63.00 -14.24 -56.91
CA GLY A 84 -62.93 -13.35 -58.06
C GLY A 84 -61.50 -13.35 -58.60
N HIS A 85 -61.33 -13.81 -59.83
CA HIS A 85 -60.08 -13.65 -60.59
C HIS A 85 -59.80 -12.15 -60.80
N GLY A 86 -58.70 -11.68 -60.24
CA GLY A 86 -58.16 -10.33 -60.47
C GLY A 86 -56.64 -10.41 -60.49
N SER A 87 -56.06 -10.51 -61.67
CA SER A 87 -54.63 -10.43 -61.92
C SER A 87 -54.12 -9.02 -61.59
N GLY A 88 -53.29 -8.90 -60.54
CA GLY A 88 -52.47 -7.69 -60.36
C GLY A 88 -52.11 -7.40 -58.91
N SER A 89 -50.95 -7.89 -58.45
CA SER A 89 -50.01 -7.11 -57.60
C SER A 89 -48.83 -7.98 -57.10
N GLY A 90 -47.99 -8.49 -58.00
CA GLY A 90 -46.67 -9.01 -57.61
C GLY A 90 -45.70 -7.92 -57.09
N MET A 91 -46.06 -6.65 -57.29
CA MET A 91 -45.21 -5.48 -56.98
C MET A 91 -45.30 -5.02 -55.51
N GLY A 92 -46.44 -5.19 -54.83
CA GLY A 92 -46.67 -4.67 -53.48
C GLY A 92 -45.94 -5.47 -52.40
N ARG A 93 -45.96 -6.80 -52.49
CA ARG A 93 -45.31 -7.70 -51.51
C ARG A 93 -43.78 -7.61 -51.56
N ARG A 94 -43.22 -7.45 -52.77
CA ARG A 94 -41.78 -7.23 -52.97
C ARG A 94 -41.32 -5.87 -52.43
N ARG A 95 -42.12 -4.80 -52.61
CA ARG A 95 -41.83 -3.48 -52.04
C ARG A 95 -41.92 -3.46 -50.52
N TYR A 96 -42.88 -4.18 -49.93
CA TYR A 96 -43.02 -4.28 -48.47
C TYR A 96 -41.87 -5.08 -47.83
N LEU A 97 -41.47 -6.20 -48.45
CA LEU A 97 -40.31 -6.99 -48.03
C LEU A 97 -38.99 -6.22 -48.19
N ALA A 98 -38.83 -5.45 -49.28
CA ALA A 98 -37.68 -4.59 -49.47
C ALA A 98 -37.63 -3.45 -48.44
N PHE A 99 -38.77 -2.86 -48.08
CA PHE A 99 -38.84 -1.83 -47.04
C PHE A 99 -38.48 -2.39 -45.66
N LEU A 100 -38.97 -3.59 -45.31
CA LEU A 100 -38.58 -4.28 -44.07
C LEU A 100 -37.09 -4.66 -44.05
N ALA A 101 -36.53 -5.10 -45.17
CA ALA A 101 -35.11 -5.40 -45.26
C ALA A 101 -34.23 -4.14 -45.14
N VAL A 102 -34.65 -3.02 -45.74
CA VAL A 102 -33.95 -1.73 -45.60
C VAL A 102 -34.09 -1.18 -44.19
N ALA A 103 -35.28 -1.25 -43.58
CA ALA A 103 -35.48 -0.85 -42.18
C ALA A 103 -34.65 -1.71 -41.22
N ALA A 104 -34.61 -3.04 -41.42
CA ALA A 104 -33.77 -3.95 -40.65
C ALA A 104 -32.28 -3.67 -40.88
N ALA A 105 -31.85 -3.36 -42.11
CA ALA A 105 -30.47 -3.00 -42.41
C ALA A 105 -30.08 -1.64 -41.81
N LEU A 106 -30.99 -0.66 -41.78
CA LEU A 106 -30.79 0.63 -41.14
C LEU A 106 -30.75 0.52 -39.62
N VAL A 107 -31.62 -0.30 -39.01
CA VAL A 107 -31.60 -0.61 -37.57
C VAL A 107 -30.34 -1.40 -37.23
N ALA A 108 -29.94 -2.39 -38.04
CA ALA A 108 -28.69 -3.12 -37.86
C ALA A 108 -27.47 -2.21 -38.03
N SER A 109 -27.48 -1.29 -39.01
CA SER A 109 -26.40 -0.33 -39.22
C SER A 109 -26.34 0.71 -38.11
N TYR A 110 -27.49 1.16 -37.61
CA TYR A 110 -27.57 2.01 -36.42
C TYR A 110 -27.01 1.29 -35.20
N HIS A 111 -27.38 0.03 -34.97
CA HIS A 111 -26.82 -0.79 -33.89
C HIS A 111 -25.34 -1.15 -34.10
N LEU A 112 -24.84 -1.28 -35.33
CA LEU A 112 -23.41 -1.52 -35.62
C LEU A 112 -22.58 -0.25 -35.46
N LEU A 113 -23.13 0.91 -35.81
CA LEU A 113 -22.48 2.23 -35.68
C LEU A 113 -22.56 2.79 -34.25
N HIS A 114 -23.56 2.37 -33.47
CA HIS A 114 -23.78 2.80 -32.08
C HIS A 114 -23.63 1.65 -31.07
N ALA A 115 -23.18 0.46 -31.49
CA ALA A 115 -22.81 -0.60 -30.56
C ALA A 115 -21.64 -0.08 -29.71
N PRO A 116 -21.70 -0.21 -28.38
CA PRO A 116 -20.54 0.04 -27.54
C PRO A 116 -19.40 -0.83 -28.07
N THR A 117 -18.26 -0.21 -28.36
CA THR A 117 -17.03 -0.95 -28.64
C THR A 117 -16.77 -1.88 -27.43
N PRO A 118 -16.55 -3.19 -27.63
CA PRO A 118 -16.32 -4.11 -26.50
C PRO A 118 -15.13 -3.62 -25.65
N SER A 119 -15.25 -3.67 -24.32
CA SER A 119 -14.17 -3.31 -23.38
C SER A 119 -12.84 -3.97 -23.74
N SER A 120 -12.88 -5.22 -24.22
CA SER A 120 -11.72 -5.97 -24.70
C SER A 120 -10.91 -5.28 -25.81
N ARG A 121 -11.54 -4.43 -26.64
CA ARG A 121 -10.82 -3.68 -27.68
C ARG A 121 -10.05 -2.49 -27.10
N TYR A 122 -10.59 -1.81 -26.09
CA TYR A 122 -9.88 -0.73 -25.40
C TYR A 122 -8.76 -1.29 -24.53
N HIS A 123 -8.97 -2.45 -23.89
CA HIS A 123 -7.93 -3.16 -23.14
C HIS A 123 -6.75 -3.56 -24.04
N ALA A 124 -7.02 -4.12 -25.23
CA ALA A 124 -5.96 -4.42 -26.20
C ALA A 124 -5.26 -3.15 -26.71
N LEU A 125 -6.02 -2.07 -26.99
CA LEU A 125 -5.44 -0.79 -27.41
C LEU A 125 -4.54 -0.21 -26.32
N PHE A 126 -4.95 -0.23 -25.06
CA PHE A 126 -4.16 0.24 -23.91
C PHE A 126 -2.77 -0.36 -23.88
N LEU A 127 -2.65 -1.68 -24.09
CA LEU A 127 -1.36 -2.38 -24.10
C LEU A 127 -0.45 -1.93 -25.25
N THR A 128 -1.01 -1.44 -26.36
CA THR A 128 -0.22 -0.97 -27.51
C THR A 128 0.21 0.49 -27.42
N LEU A 129 -0.32 1.26 -26.47
CA LEU A 129 -0.06 2.70 -26.32
C LEU A 129 1.17 3.03 -25.46
N GLY A 130 1.88 2.00 -24.98
CA GLY A 130 3.03 2.17 -24.09
C GLY A 130 4.20 2.91 -24.71
N SER A 131 4.83 3.79 -23.93
CA SER A 131 5.97 4.60 -24.37
C SER A 131 7.13 4.59 -23.36
N ASN A 132 8.20 3.89 -23.71
CA ASN A 132 9.44 3.89 -22.94
C ASN A 132 10.01 5.30 -22.78
N ALA A 133 9.90 6.12 -23.83
CA ALA A 133 10.39 7.50 -23.83
C ALA A 133 9.58 8.40 -22.88
N SER A 134 8.27 8.16 -22.74
CA SER A 134 7.43 8.90 -21.78
C SER A 134 7.82 8.53 -20.35
N ALA A 135 7.90 7.23 -20.03
CA ALA A 135 8.34 6.75 -18.71
C ALA A 135 9.73 7.30 -18.33
N ALA A 136 10.69 7.25 -19.26
CA ALA A 136 12.03 7.80 -19.04
C ALA A 136 12.03 9.33 -18.83
N ALA A 137 11.21 10.06 -19.58
CA ALA A 137 11.12 11.51 -19.46
C ALA A 137 10.50 11.94 -18.13
N HIS A 138 9.41 11.29 -17.71
CA HIS A 138 8.80 11.55 -16.41
C HIS A 138 9.77 11.27 -15.27
N LEU A 139 10.43 10.11 -15.30
CA LEU A 139 11.39 9.77 -14.26
C LEU A 139 12.54 10.77 -14.19
N ARG A 140 13.08 11.18 -15.35
CA ARG A 140 14.17 12.14 -15.40
C ARG A 140 13.79 13.50 -14.82
N GLU A 141 12.58 13.99 -15.10
CA GLU A 141 12.12 15.28 -14.61
C GLU A 141 11.90 15.26 -13.09
N LEU A 142 11.27 14.20 -12.57
CA LEU A 142 11.02 14.01 -11.15
C LEU A 142 12.31 13.89 -10.32
N THR A 143 13.39 13.42 -10.93
CA THR A 143 14.66 13.13 -10.24
C THR A 143 15.73 14.21 -10.44
N LEU A 144 15.37 15.38 -11.00
CA LEU A 144 16.34 16.47 -11.22
C LEU A 144 16.91 17.05 -9.93
N ARG A 145 16.17 16.97 -8.83
CA ARG A 145 16.47 17.61 -7.55
C ARG A 145 16.07 16.67 -6.41
N PRO A 146 16.77 16.70 -5.26
CA PRO A 146 16.32 15.94 -4.10
C PRO A 146 15.05 16.57 -3.51
N HIS A 147 14.05 15.76 -3.19
CA HIS A 147 12.69 16.25 -2.96
C HIS A 147 12.00 15.54 -1.79
N VAL A 148 12.56 15.78 -0.60
CA VAL A 148 12.01 15.35 0.69
C VAL A 148 10.67 16.02 0.96
N ALA A 149 9.72 15.28 1.56
CA ALA A 149 8.42 15.81 1.97
C ALA A 149 8.53 17.15 2.72
N GLY A 150 7.57 18.04 2.53
CA GLY A 150 7.54 19.39 3.13
C GLY A 150 8.59 20.38 2.62
N THR A 151 9.47 20.00 1.68
CA THR A 151 10.47 20.92 1.10
C THR A 151 9.97 21.64 -0.15
N PRO A 152 10.56 22.80 -0.52
CA PRO A 152 10.24 23.48 -1.78
C PRO A 152 10.48 22.61 -3.03
N ALA A 153 11.45 21.70 -3.00
CA ALA A 153 11.73 20.80 -4.12
C ALA A 153 10.61 19.77 -4.32
N ASN A 154 10.07 19.22 -3.23
CA ASN A 154 8.91 18.32 -3.31
C ASN A 154 7.64 19.04 -3.77
N ALA A 155 7.44 20.31 -3.41
CA ALA A 155 6.36 21.12 -3.97
C ALA A 155 6.50 21.31 -5.50
N LEU A 156 7.73 21.42 -6.02
CA LEU A 156 7.96 21.46 -7.47
C LEU A 156 7.67 20.10 -8.14
N ALA A 157 8.00 18.98 -7.49
CA ALA A 157 7.63 17.65 -7.96
C ALA A 157 6.10 17.49 -7.98
N ALA A 158 5.40 17.95 -6.93
CA ALA A 158 3.94 17.97 -6.85
C ALA A 158 3.33 18.77 -7.99
N GLU A 159 3.88 19.97 -8.25
CA GLU A 159 3.46 20.82 -9.36
C GLU A 159 3.68 20.15 -10.71
N TYR A 160 4.79 19.43 -10.92
CA TYR A 160 5.03 18.69 -12.15
C TYR A 160 3.98 17.59 -12.37
N VAL A 161 3.68 16.79 -11.36
CA VAL A 161 2.64 15.75 -11.43
C VAL A 161 1.28 16.39 -11.71
N ARG A 162 0.93 17.45 -10.97
CA ARG A 162 -0.32 18.20 -11.15
C ARG A 162 -0.45 18.78 -12.55
N ALA A 163 0.62 19.39 -13.08
CA ALA A 163 0.63 19.99 -14.42
C ALA A 163 0.50 18.92 -15.50
N THR A 164 1.21 17.80 -15.37
CA THR A 164 1.11 16.66 -16.29
C THR A 164 -0.32 16.11 -16.32
N LEU A 165 -0.91 15.83 -15.16
CA LEU A 165 -2.28 15.33 -15.07
C LEU A 165 -3.33 16.35 -15.57
N SER A 166 -3.15 17.64 -15.24
CA SER A 166 -4.07 18.71 -15.68
C SER A 166 -4.00 18.99 -17.18
N ALA A 167 -2.89 18.63 -17.84
CA ALA A 167 -2.78 18.73 -19.30
C ALA A 167 -3.56 17.62 -20.03
N LEU A 168 -3.97 16.58 -19.30
CA LEU A 168 -4.89 15.56 -19.80
C LEU A 168 -6.35 16.03 -19.69
N SER A 169 -7.29 15.20 -20.15
CA SER A 169 -8.73 15.48 -20.10
C SER A 169 -9.36 15.28 -18.72
N PHE A 170 -8.55 15.14 -17.66
CA PHE A 170 -9.01 14.73 -16.33
C PHE A 170 -9.07 15.90 -15.34
N PRO A 171 -10.20 16.12 -14.65
CA PRO A 171 -10.26 17.03 -13.51
C PRO A 171 -9.18 16.68 -12.47
N THR A 172 -8.29 17.63 -12.19
CA THR A 172 -7.18 17.48 -11.23
C THR A 172 -7.46 18.29 -9.97
N ARG A 173 -7.11 17.76 -8.80
CA ARG A 173 -7.28 18.39 -7.49
C ARG A 173 -6.01 18.24 -6.65
N VAL A 174 -5.83 19.13 -5.69
CA VAL A 174 -4.79 19.04 -4.66
C VAL A 174 -5.49 19.09 -3.31
N THR A 175 -5.08 18.21 -2.40
CA THR A 175 -5.55 18.24 -1.01
C THR A 175 -4.33 18.44 -0.11
N PRO A 176 -4.21 19.60 0.57
CA PRO A 176 -3.14 19.86 1.49
C PRO A 176 -3.48 19.36 2.90
N TYR A 177 -2.48 18.82 3.61
CA TYR A 177 -2.55 18.55 5.05
C TYR A 177 -1.40 19.26 5.75
N SER A 178 -1.66 19.86 6.91
CA SER A 178 -0.59 20.31 7.81
C SER A 178 -0.20 19.14 8.69
N VAL A 179 1.04 18.67 8.65
CA VAL A 179 1.46 17.44 9.35
C VAL A 179 2.77 17.63 10.10
N LEU A 180 3.02 16.83 11.14
CA LEU A 180 4.32 16.83 11.81
C LEU A 180 5.37 16.11 10.96
N LEU A 181 6.42 16.83 10.57
CA LEU A 181 7.63 16.28 9.93
C LEU A 181 8.85 16.56 10.81
N SER A 182 9.98 15.89 10.55
CA SER A 182 11.20 16.03 11.34
C SER A 182 12.43 16.23 10.45
N TYR A 183 13.32 17.17 10.80
CA TYR A 183 14.55 17.45 10.04
C TYR A 183 15.77 17.62 10.95
N PRO A 184 16.99 17.31 10.47
CA PRO A 184 18.20 17.44 11.28
C PRO A 184 18.65 18.91 11.38
N VAL A 185 18.87 19.39 12.61
CA VAL A 185 19.48 20.71 12.87
C VAL A 185 20.98 20.59 13.10
N HIS A 186 21.39 19.63 13.94
CA HIS A 186 22.79 19.37 14.23
C HIS A 186 23.06 17.88 14.36
N ARG A 187 24.19 17.44 13.81
CA ARG A 187 24.68 16.08 13.95
C ARG A 187 26.19 16.07 14.03
N SER A 188 26.72 15.28 14.96
CA SER A 188 28.16 15.03 15.04
C SER A 188 28.43 13.63 15.58
N LEU A 189 29.51 13.04 15.09
CA LEU A 189 29.98 11.74 15.54
C LEU A 189 31.51 11.75 15.59
N SER A 190 32.07 11.28 16.69
CA SER A 190 33.51 11.04 16.80
C SER A 190 33.81 9.75 17.56
N LEU A 191 34.91 9.11 17.18
CA LEU A 191 35.41 7.87 17.75
C LEU A 191 36.72 8.12 18.48
N SER A 192 36.78 7.65 19.73
CA SER A 192 38.01 7.59 20.52
C SER A 192 38.27 6.15 20.96
N ALA A 193 39.55 5.77 21.02
CA ALA A 193 39.98 4.48 21.52
C ALA A 193 41.42 4.60 22.08
N PRO A 194 41.81 3.81 23.09
CA PRO A 194 43.15 3.85 23.66
C PRO A 194 44.25 3.70 22.60
N GLY A 195 45.24 4.59 22.66
CA GLY A 195 46.38 4.58 21.73
C GLY A 195 46.04 5.02 20.30
N ARG A 196 44.84 5.55 20.04
CA ARG A 196 44.44 6.11 18.74
C ARG A 196 44.05 7.58 18.90
N ALA A 197 44.38 8.39 17.89
CA ALA A 197 43.86 9.75 17.82
C ALA A 197 42.34 9.73 17.65
N THR A 198 41.64 10.67 18.27
CA THR A 198 40.20 10.85 18.07
C THR A 198 39.92 11.12 16.60
N LYS A 199 38.98 10.37 16.01
CA LYS A 199 38.54 10.53 14.62
C LYS A 199 37.12 11.10 14.61
N SER A 200 36.96 12.28 14.03
CA SER A 200 35.64 12.83 13.69
C SER A 200 35.18 12.31 12.34
N PHE A 201 33.88 12.01 12.21
CA PHE A 201 33.27 11.59 10.94
C PHE A 201 32.62 12.78 10.25
N SER A 202 32.72 12.85 8.92
CA SER A 202 32.09 13.93 8.14
C SER A 202 30.58 13.73 8.00
N LEU A 203 30.11 12.48 8.07
CA LEU A 203 28.71 12.09 7.87
C LEU A 203 28.17 12.52 6.49
N THR A 204 29.02 12.50 5.47
CA THR A 204 28.70 12.90 4.09
C THR A 204 28.73 11.69 3.16
N GLN A 205 27.86 11.73 2.15
CA GLN A 205 27.91 10.83 1.00
C GLN A 205 28.77 11.49 -0.09
N ASP A 206 29.58 10.70 -0.80
CA ASP A 206 30.57 11.25 -1.75
C ASP A 206 29.99 11.28 -3.17
N THR A 207 30.21 12.36 -3.94
CA THR A 207 29.96 12.37 -5.38
C THR A 207 31.10 11.65 -6.14
N TYR A 208 30.92 11.42 -7.44
CA TYR A 208 31.89 10.72 -8.27
C TYR A 208 32.36 11.55 -9.48
N PRO A 209 33.49 11.19 -10.13
CA PRO A 209 33.97 11.92 -11.29
C PRO A 209 32.93 11.99 -12.42
N ASN A 210 32.64 13.20 -12.90
CA ASN A 210 31.63 13.49 -13.92
C ASN A 210 30.19 13.10 -13.52
N ASP A 211 29.90 13.09 -12.22
CA ASP A 211 28.55 12.94 -11.71
C ASP A 211 27.66 14.10 -12.20
N PRO A 212 26.60 13.82 -13.01
CA PRO A 212 25.71 14.87 -13.51
C PRO A 212 24.88 15.52 -12.40
N TYR A 213 24.77 14.86 -11.23
CA TYR A 213 24.03 15.35 -10.08
C TYR A 213 24.93 16.03 -9.03
N ALA A 214 26.23 16.21 -9.29
CA ALA A 214 27.17 16.74 -8.29
C ALA A 214 26.76 18.10 -7.68
N GLU A 215 26.14 18.98 -8.48
CA GLU A 215 25.62 20.26 -8.00
C GLU A 215 24.34 20.07 -7.17
N ALA A 216 23.38 19.30 -7.68
CA ALA A 216 22.11 19.02 -6.97
C ALA A 216 22.32 18.20 -5.69
N ALA A 217 23.38 17.39 -5.62
CA ALA A 217 23.77 16.62 -4.43
C ALA A 217 24.10 17.53 -3.24
N ALA A 218 24.51 18.78 -3.47
CA ALA A 218 24.76 19.75 -2.41
C ALA A 218 23.48 20.22 -1.71
N GLU A 219 22.31 19.97 -2.29
CA GLU A 219 21.00 20.34 -1.75
C GLU A 219 20.36 19.22 -0.93
N VAL A 220 20.92 18.01 -0.97
CA VAL A 220 20.41 16.86 -0.24
C VAL A 220 20.43 17.15 1.26
N VAL A 221 19.32 16.83 1.93
CA VAL A 221 19.21 16.96 3.39
C VAL A 221 20.30 16.10 4.04
N PRO A 222 21.07 16.64 5.01
CA PRO A 222 22.12 15.88 5.68
C PRO A 222 21.59 14.55 6.24
N THR A 223 22.31 13.43 6.05
CA THR A 223 21.80 12.09 6.41
C THR A 223 21.36 12.01 7.87
N TYR A 224 20.16 11.48 8.10
CA TYR A 224 19.52 11.43 9.41
C TYR A 224 18.43 10.37 9.42
N PHE A 225 17.91 10.11 10.61
CA PHE A 225 16.68 9.37 10.80
C PHE A 225 15.58 10.36 11.19
N ALA A 226 14.46 10.39 10.48
CA ALA A 226 13.34 11.21 10.91
C ALA A 226 12.80 10.74 12.26
N TYR A 227 12.40 11.70 13.09
CA TYR A 227 11.90 11.50 14.45
C TYR A 227 12.92 10.93 15.44
N SER A 228 14.21 10.91 15.10
CA SER A 228 15.29 10.50 16.02
C SER A 228 15.31 11.37 17.28
N GLY A 229 15.54 10.76 18.45
CA GLY A 229 15.56 11.49 19.71
C GLY A 229 16.69 12.52 19.77
N SER A 230 16.39 13.75 20.18
CA SER A 230 17.44 14.76 20.37
C SER A 230 18.26 14.49 21.63
N GLY A 231 19.60 14.52 21.52
CA GLY A 231 20.49 14.30 22.65
C GLY A 231 21.96 14.15 22.28
N SER A 232 22.80 14.13 23.32
CA SER A 232 24.25 13.93 23.22
C SER A 232 24.68 12.81 24.15
N VAL A 233 25.37 11.82 23.60
CA VAL A 233 25.79 10.61 24.30
C VAL A 233 27.27 10.35 24.02
N THR A 234 28.05 10.16 25.07
CA THR A 234 29.43 9.64 24.98
C THR A 234 29.52 8.34 25.76
N ALA A 235 29.61 7.21 25.05
CA ALA A 235 29.66 5.90 25.69
C ALA A 235 30.43 4.87 24.85
N GLU A 236 30.79 3.77 25.51
CA GLU A 236 31.38 2.62 24.84
C GLU A 236 30.40 1.98 23.85
N VAL A 237 30.95 1.35 22.82
CA VAL A 237 30.16 0.75 21.74
C VAL A 237 29.94 -0.74 21.99
N VAL A 238 28.75 -1.24 21.67
CA VAL A 238 28.38 -2.66 21.59
C VAL A 238 27.86 -2.96 20.19
N TYR A 239 28.29 -4.07 19.58
CA TYR A 239 27.81 -4.48 18.25
C TYR A 239 26.69 -5.51 18.37
N ALA A 240 25.50 -5.18 17.86
CA ALA A 240 24.28 -5.99 17.99
C ALA A 240 23.80 -6.55 16.64
N ASN A 241 24.72 -6.88 15.72
CA ASN A 241 24.39 -7.48 14.43
C ASN A 241 23.31 -6.71 13.66
N TYR A 242 22.14 -7.30 13.40
CA TYR A 242 21.05 -6.66 12.67
C TYR A 242 20.06 -5.96 13.62
N GLY A 243 20.34 -5.89 14.92
CA GLY A 243 19.50 -5.19 15.89
C GLY A 243 18.19 -5.90 16.21
N ASP A 244 18.09 -7.21 15.95
CA ASP A 244 16.92 -8.01 16.30
C ASP A 244 16.96 -8.38 17.80
N ARG A 245 15.80 -8.65 18.41
CA ARG A 245 15.67 -9.11 19.79
C ARG A 245 16.54 -10.33 20.09
N LYS A 246 16.70 -11.23 19.10
CA LYS A 246 17.58 -12.41 19.20
C LYS A 246 19.06 -12.01 19.36
N ASP A 247 19.48 -10.89 18.77
CA ASP A 247 20.84 -10.40 18.85
C ASP A 247 21.15 -9.86 20.25
N TYR A 248 20.22 -9.10 20.85
CA TYR A 248 20.35 -8.64 22.24
C TYR A 248 20.32 -9.80 23.25
N ALA A 249 19.49 -10.82 23.01
CA ALA A 249 19.49 -12.03 23.84
C ALA A 249 20.84 -12.78 23.75
N TYR A 250 21.44 -12.85 22.56
CA TYR A 250 22.77 -13.41 22.37
C TYR A 250 23.82 -12.62 23.17
N LEU A 251 23.83 -11.28 23.07
CA LEU A 251 24.75 -10.42 23.83
C LEU A 251 24.65 -10.65 25.34
N ALA A 252 23.43 -10.66 25.87
CA ALA A 252 23.17 -10.91 27.29
C ALA A 252 23.69 -12.29 27.74
N SER A 253 23.45 -13.34 26.94
CA SER A 253 23.94 -14.69 27.23
C SER A 253 25.47 -14.83 27.22
N HIS A 254 26.17 -13.90 26.57
CA HIS A 254 27.64 -13.82 26.52
C HIS A 254 28.21 -12.77 27.50
N GLY A 255 27.39 -12.25 28.41
CA GLY A 255 27.81 -11.31 29.45
C GLY A 255 28.14 -9.92 28.93
N VAL A 256 27.61 -9.52 27.76
CA VAL A 256 27.73 -8.17 27.21
C VAL A 256 26.52 -7.33 27.64
N ASP A 257 26.78 -6.30 28.45
CA ASP A 257 25.77 -5.36 28.91
C ASP A 257 25.62 -4.18 27.93
N VAL A 258 24.38 -3.94 27.49
CA VAL A 258 24.00 -2.89 26.54
C VAL A 258 23.57 -1.60 27.25
N ALA A 259 23.22 -1.69 28.54
CA ALA A 259 22.68 -0.56 29.28
C ALA A 259 23.64 0.64 29.29
N GLY A 260 23.14 1.80 28.85
CA GLY A 260 23.91 3.04 28.79
C GLY A 260 25.01 3.08 27.70
N LYS A 261 25.04 2.11 26.77
CA LYS A 261 26.03 2.02 25.68
C LYS A 261 25.50 2.63 24.38
N VAL A 262 26.40 2.87 23.43
CA VAL A 262 26.02 3.14 22.04
C VAL A 262 25.93 1.80 21.31
N VAL A 263 24.76 1.45 20.80
CA VAL A 263 24.58 0.27 19.97
C VAL A 263 25.04 0.58 18.54
N LEU A 264 25.86 -0.29 17.98
CA LEU A 264 26.15 -0.36 16.56
C LEU A 264 25.41 -1.55 15.96
N ALA A 265 24.62 -1.33 14.92
CA ALA A 265 23.92 -2.38 14.19
C ALA A 265 24.03 -2.13 12.68
N ARG A 266 23.89 -3.18 11.87
CA ARG A 266 23.89 -3.09 10.40
C ARG A 266 22.48 -3.31 9.85
N TYR A 267 22.15 -2.61 8.76
CA TYR A 267 20.94 -2.87 7.99
C TYR A 267 20.94 -4.27 7.37
N GLY A 268 19.75 -4.84 7.13
CA GLY A 268 19.57 -5.99 6.24
C GLY A 268 18.55 -7.06 6.64
N ASP A 269 18.09 -7.09 7.90
CA ASP A 269 17.16 -8.14 8.40
C ASP A 269 15.78 -7.56 8.80
N ILE A 270 15.78 -6.42 9.52
CA ILE A 270 14.56 -5.75 10.03
C ILE A 270 14.61 -4.25 9.75
N HIS A 271 13.46 -3.58 9.87
CA HIS A 271 13.32 -2.14 9.62
C HIS A 271 13.99 -1.29 10.72
N CYS A 272 14.40 -0.05 10.39
CA CYS A 272 15.22 0.78 11.28
C CYS A 272 14.50 1.18 12.58
N GLU A 273 13.19 1.44 12.52
CA GLU A 273 12.36 1.72 13.69
C GLU A 273 12.37 0.55 14.68
N ASP A 274 12.31 -0.69 14.19
CA ASP A 274 12.43 -1.89 15.03
C ASP A 274 13.84 -2.03 15.63
N MET A 275 14.89 -1.77 14.85
CA MET A 275 16.28 -1.82 15.33
C MET A 275 16.50 -0.85 16.51
N VAL A 276 16.01 0.39 16.38
CA VAL A 276 16.17 1.43 17.41
C VAL A 276 15.30 1.14 18.63
N ARG A 277 14.05 0.71 18.42
CA ARG A 277 13.18 0.30 19.53
C ARG A 277 13.78 -0.85 20.32
N ASN A 278 14.29 -1.89 19.65
CA ASN A 278 14.95 -3.00 20.34
C ASN A 278 16.21 -2.54 21.09
N ALA A 279 16.98 -1.59 20.55
CA ALA A 279 18.13 -0.99 21.24
C ALA A 279 17.72 -0.24 22.51
N ARG A 280 16.68 0.60 22.41
CA ARG A 280 16.08 1.33 23.54
C ARG A 280 15.58 0.37 24.62
N ASP A 281 14.83 -0.65 24.22
CA ASP A 281 14.27 -1.65 25.13
C ASP A 281 15.37 -2.48 25.82
N ALA A 282 16.53 -2.65 25.17
CA ALA A 282 17.74 -3.24 25.76
C ALA A 282 18.53 -2.27 26.66
N GLY A 283 18.08 -1.02 26.81
CA GLY A 283 18.68 0.00 27.68
C GLY A 283 19.80 0.82 27.02
N ALA A 284 19.97 0.77 25.70
CA ALA A 284 20.97 1.57 25.00
C ALA A 284 20.73 3.08 25.21
N ALA A 285 21.81 3.85 25.32
CA ALA A 285 21.73 5.31 25.40
C ALA A 285 21.60 5.98 24.04
N ALA A 286 22.12 5.35 22.99
CA ALA A 286 22.05 5.81 21.61
C ALA A 286 22.25 4.62 20.65
N ALA A 287 21.87 4.80 19.39
CA ALA A 287 22.06 3.79 18.36
C ALA A 287 22.72 4.37 17.09
N ILE A 288 23.47 3.52 16.39
CA ILE A 288 24.06 3.81 15.10
C ILE A 288 23.76 2.64 14.19
N ILE A 289 23.18 2.94 13.03
CA ILE A 289 22.83 1.95 12.02
C ILE A 289 23.70 2.20 10.79
N TYR A 290 24.36 1.17 10.27
CA TYR A 290 25.24 1.31 9.10
C TYR A 290 24.91 0.33 7.97
N THR A 291 25.19 0.77 6.74
CA THR A 291 25.04 -0.02 5.51
C THR A 291 26.25 -0.92 5.29
N ASP A 292 26.25 -2.10 5.92
CA ASP A 292 27.38 -3.04 5.82
C ASP A 292 27.59 -3.48 4.37
N ALA A 293 28.83 -3.36 3.90
CA ALA A 293 29.15 -3.69 2.54
C ALA A 293 29.01 -5.21 2.26
N LYS A 294 28.89 -6.07 3.29
CA LYS A 294 28.45 -7.48 3.16
C LYS A 294 27.13 -7.58 2.42
N ASP A 295 26.19 -6.72 2.76
CA ASP A 295 24.80 -6.79 2.32
C ASP A 295 24.55 -5.87 1.11
N PHE A 296 25.23 -4.71 1.05
CA PHE A 296 24.98 -3.68 0.03
C PHE A 296 26.14 -3.44 -0.95
N GLY A 297 27.34 -3.95 -0.66
CA GLY A 297 28.56 -3.62 -1.39
C GLY A 297 28.92 -4.56 -2.54
N GLY A 298 28.10 -5.61 -2.77
CA GLY A 298 28.32 -6.60 -3.83
C GLY A 298 29.53 -7.52 -3.63
N PRO A 299 29.75 -8.45 -4.58
CA PRO A 299 30.86 -9.39 -4.50
C PRO A 299 32.22 -8.70 -4.67
N ALA A 300 33.21 -9.15 -3.89
CA ALA A 300 34.60 -8.76 -4.09
C ALA A 300 35.23 -9.59 -5.21
N ALA A 301 35.66 -8.95 -6.31
CA ALA A 301 36.37 -9.62 -7.38
C ALA A 301 37.89 -9.41 -7.20
N LYS A 302 38.62 -10.50 -6.91
CA LYS A 302 40.08 -10.46 -6.67
C LYS A 302 40.46 -9.47 -5.55
N GLY A 303 39.69 -9.46 -4.46
CA GLY A 303 39.90 -8.58 -3.32
C GLY A 303 39.59 -7.09 -3.58
N LYS A 304 38.93 -6.74 -4.69
CA LYS A 304 38.47 -5.38 -5.00
C LYS A 304 36.98 -5.38 -5.31
N ARG A 305 36.22 -4.58 -4.58
CA ARG A 305 34.82 -4.30 -4.89
C ARG A 305 34.74 -3.13 -5.87
N LYS A 306 33.67 -3.16 -6.66
CA LYS A 306 33.26 -2.06 -7.53
C LYS A 306 31.88 -1.63 -7.05
N TRP A 307 31.62 -0.34 -7.19
CA TRP A 307 30.41 0.33 -6.74
C TRP A 307 29.94 1.30 -7.81
N PHE A 308 28.75 1.84 -7.60
CA PHE A 308 28.20 2.92 -8.41
C PHE A 308 29.23 4.06 -8.55
N PRO A 309 29.43 4.63 -9.76
CA PRO A 309 28.65 4.46 -11.00
C PRO A 309 29.06 3.29 -11.91
N ASN A 310 30.04 2.47 -11.52
CA ASN A 310 30.61 1.43 -12.39
C ASN A 310 29.84 0.10 -12.33
N THR A 311 29.12 -0.13 -11.22
CA THR A 311 28.25 -1.28 -10.98
C THR A 311 27.08 -0.80 -10.14
N ARG A 312 26.01 -1.59 -10.01
CA ARG A 312 24.82 -1.21 -9.23
C ARG A 312 25.04 -1.03 -7.72
N TRP A 313 26.12 -1.60 -7.16
CA TRP A 313 26.32 -1.73 -5.71
C TRP A 313 26.60 -0.40 -5.00
N LEU A 314 26.14 -0.30 -3.74
CA LEU A 314 26.24 0.90 -2.93
C LEU A 314 27.72 1.29 -2.71
N PRO A 315 28.11 2.54 -2.97
CA PRO A 315 29.43 3.05 -2.61
C PRO A 315 29.69 3.02 -1.10
N PRO A 316 30.96 2.90 -0.65
CA PRO A 316 31.27 2.81 0.78
C PRO A 316 30.83 4.01 1.63
N SER A 317 30.62 5.18 1.01
CA SER A 317 30.11 6.39 1.65
C SER A 317 28.59 6.48 1.64
N GLY A 318 27.88 5.56 0.98
CA GLY A 318 26.43 5.54 0.90
C GLY A 318 25.76 5.25 2.22
N VAL A 319 24.68 5.96 2.49
CA VAL A 319 23.92 5.89 3.75
C VAL A 319 22.46 5.70 3.39
N GLN A 320 21.85 4.67 3.94
CA GLN A 320 20.40 4.50 3.93
C GLN A 320 19.82 5.33 5.08
N VAL A 321 18.85 6.18 4.77
CA VAL A 321 18.06 6.95 5.75
C VAL A 321 16.64 6.38 5.87
N GLY A 322 15.83 6.93 6.77
CA GLY A 322 14.45 6.45 6.97
C GLY A 322 13.76 7.13 8.14
N THR A 323 12.51 6.74 8.38
CA THR A 323 11.74 7.11 9.56
C THR A 323 12.00 6.15 10.72
N LEU A 324 12.00 6.67 11.96
CA LEU A 324 12.04 5.86 13.18
C LEU A 324 10.71 5.87 13.93
N TYR A 325 9.70 6.59 13.43
CA TYR A 325 8.37 6.59 14.01
C TYR A 325 7.70 5.24 13.75
N TYR A 326 7.24 4.60 14.83
CA TYR A 326 6.55 3.31 14.79
C TYR A 326 5.03 3.54 14.75
N GLY A 327 4.53 3.94 13.59
CA GLY A 327 3.11 4.17 13.33
C GLY A 327 2.86 4.47 11.85
N ASN A 328 1.62 4.74 11.49
CA ASN A 328 1.23 5.22 10.16
C ASN A 328 0.43 6.51 10.33
N GLY A 329 0.53 7.44 9.38
CA GLY A 329 -0.12 8.74 9.48
C GLY A 329 0.71 9.74 10.28
N ASP A 330 0.20 10.97 10.40
CA ASP A 330 0.80 12.02 11.21
C ASP A 330 0.86 11.56 12.68
N PRO A 331 2.05 11.55 13.31
CA PRO A 331 2.20 11.19 14.72
C PRO A 331 1.27 11.96 15.67
N THR A 332 0.91 13.20 15.33
CA THR A 332 0.09 14.08 16.17
C THR A 332 -1.42 13.88 15.99
N THR A 333 -1.89 13.18 14.96
CA THR A 333 -3.33 12.95 14.71
C THR A 333 -3.66 11.47 14.48
N PRO A 334 -3.30 10.57 15.40
CA PRO A 334 -3.51 9.14 15.17
C PRO A 334 -5.01 8.81 15.12
N MET A 335 -5.50 8.27 13.99
CA MET A 335 -6.88 7.83 13.75
C MET A 335 -7.87 8.94 13.35
N TRP A 336 -7.41 10.16 13.08
CA TRP A 336 -8.26 11.24 12.54
C TRP A 336 -7.42 12.17 11.66
N PRO A 337 -8.01 12.76 10.61
CA PRO A 337 -7.24 13.53 9.66
C PRO A 337 -6.67 14.80 10.31
N SER A 338 -5.44 15.10 9.93
CA SER A 338 -4.80 16.39 10.09
C SER A 338 -5.63 17.49 9.42
N CYS A 339 -5.55 18.70 9.99
CA CYS A 339 -6.19 19.87 9.40
C CYS A 339 -5.64 20.20 8.01
N ALA A 340 -6.48 20.86 7.22
CA ALA A 340 -6.03 21.56 6.03
C ALA A 340 -4.98 22.63 6.41
N ALA A 341 -4.10 22.93 5.46
CA ALA A 341 -3.07 23.94 5.66
C ALA A 341 -3.65 25.30 6.09
N GLY A 342 -3.20 25.80 7.23
CA GLY A 342 -3.64 27.09 7.79
C GLY A 342 -4.88 27.02 8.69
N GLU A 343 -5.41 25.82 8.95
CA GLU A 343 -6.46 25.59 9.94
C GLU A 343 -5.90 24.97 11.23
N ASP A 344 -6.61 25.09 12.34
CA ASP A 344 -6.27 24.44 13.62
C ASP A 344 -7.14 23.18 13.81
N CYS A 345 -6.55 22.07 14.23
CA CYS A 345 -7.27 20.85 14.64
C CYS A 345 -6.74 20.30 15.97
N GLU A 346 -7.47 19.32 16.52
CA GLU A 346 -7.02 18.54 17.66
C GLU A 346 -5.77 17.74 17.29
N ARG A 347 -4.75 17.82 18.15
CA ARG A 347 -3.46 17.16 18.01
C ARG A 347 -2.98 16.70 19.38
N LEU A 348 -2.27 15.57 19.41
CA LEU A 348 -1.44 15.21 20.55
C LEU A 348 -0.35 16.28 20.75
N SER A 349 -0.07 16.59 22.01
CA SER A 349 1.05 17.47 22.35
C SER A 349 2.38 16.75 22.15
N MET A 350 3.47 17.51 21.95
CA MET A 350 4.81 16.92 21.82
C MET A 350 5.21 16.11 23.07
N ASP A 351 4.82 16.54 24.27
CA ASP A 351 5.08 15.79 25.51
C ASP A 351 4.38 14.41 25.51
N GLU A 352 3.17 14.33 24.95
CA GLU A 352 2.44 13.06 24.79
C GLU A 352 3.10 12.16 23.74
N LEU A 353 3.63 12.73 22.65
CA LEU A 353 4.34 11.99 21.62
C LEU A 353 5.68 11.45 22.11
N ASP A 354 6.49 12.29 22.74
CA ASP A 354 7.83 11.95 23.23
C ASP A 354 7.81 10.82 24.28
N THR A 355 6.68 10.68 24.99
CA THR A 355 6.47 9.62 25.98
C THR A 355 5.74 8.40 25.42
N SER A 356 5.34 8.43 24.14
CA SER A 356 4.68 7.32 23.48
C SER A 356 5.65 6.20 23.11
N GLU A 357 5.15 4.97 23.06
CA GLU A 357 5.93 3.82 22.56
C GLU A 357 6.24 3.90 21.06
N ALA A 358 5.55 4.78 20.33
CA ALA A 358 5.72 4.96 18.90
C ALA A 358 6.97 5.78 18.55
N MET A 359 7.44 6.64 19.46
CA MET A 359 8.64 7.44 19.26
C MET A 359 9.90 6.69 19.69
N PRO A 360 11.04 6.84 18.98
CA PRO A 360 12.25 6.08 19.25
C PRO A 360 12.93 6.44 20.57
N GLY A 361 12.76 7.68 21.07
CA GLY A 361 13.20 8.13 22.39
C GLY A 361 14.72 8.20 22.64
N ILE A 362 15.57 7.65 21.77
CA ILE A 362 17.03 7.70 21.89
C ILE A 362 17.70 8.36 20.66
N PRO A 363 18.81 9.09 20.85
CA PRO A 363 19.59 9.62 19.73
C PRO A 363 20.12 8.52 18.82
N THR A 364 19.79 8.65 17.54
CA THR A 364 20.17 7.68 16.52
C THR A 364 20.70 8.37 15.26
N LEU A 365 21.78 7.84 14.68
CA LEU A 365 22.32 8.29 13.40
C LEU A 365 22.48 7.13 12.40
N PRO A 366 22.10 7.32 11.13
CA PRO A 366 22.52 6.44 10.06
C PRO A 366 23.94 6.83 9.61
N VAL A 367 24.81 5.84 9.38
CA VAL A 367 26.19 6.07 8.95
C VAL A 367 26.59 5.15 7.79
N SER A 368 27.64 5.56 7.08
CA SER A 368 28.10 4.83 5.91
C SER A 368 28.78 3.51 6.29
N GLY A 369 28.80 2.54 5.37
CA GLY A 369 29.57 1.30 5.52
C GLY A 369 31.04 1.55 5.87
N ARG A 370 31.66 2.57 5.25
CA ARG A 370 33.04 3.01 5.54
C ARG A 370 33.24 3.45 7.00
N ASP A 371 32.28 4.19 7.53
CA ASP A 371 32.34 4.70 8.90
C ASP A 371 32.03 3.59 9.91
N GLY A 372 31.03 2.76 9.63
CA GLY A 372 30.74 1.54 10.41
C GLY A 372 31.96 0.62 10.50
N GLU A 373 32.64 0.36 9.37
CA GLU A 373 33.87 -0.46 9.36
C GLU A 373 35.02 0.18 10.16
N THR A 374 35.12 1.52 10.14
CA THR A 374 36.08 2.25 10.97
C THR A 374 35.81 2.02 12.46
N ILE A 375 34.53 2.04 12.87
CA ILE A 375 34.12 1.75 14.25
C ILE A 375 34.46 0.30 14.59
N GLN A 376 34.09 -0.66 13.72
CA GLN A 376 34.40 -2.07 13.91
C GLN A 376 35.91 -2.35 14.11
N LYS A 377 36.80 -1.61 13.43
CA LYS A 377 38.28 -1.70 13.63
C LYS A 377 38.74 -1.25 15.02
N ALA A 378 37.95 -0.46 15.73
CA ALA A 378 38.26 0.03 17.07
C ALA A 378 37.56 -0.77 18.17
N MET A 379 36.57 -1.60 17.81
CA MET A 379 35.88 -2.50 18.73
C MET A 379 36.83 -3.51 19.37
N GLY A 380 36.61 -3.79 20.65
CA GLY A 380 37.23 -4.85 21.44
C GLY A 380 36.17 -5.84 21.91
N GLY A 381 36.43 -6.54 23.03
CA GLY A 381 35.54 -7.58 23.55
C GLY A 381 35.63 -8.90 22.77
N GLY A 382 34.66 -9.79 22.99
CA GLY A 382 34.59 -11.10 22.35
C GLY A 382 34.50 -11.01 20.83
N VAL A 383 35.05 -12.00 20.11
CA VAL A 383 34.85 -12.09 18.66
C VAL A 383 33.40 -12.44 18.38
N ALA A 384 32.75 -11.68 17.49
CA ALA A 384 31.37 -11.95 17.10
C ALA A 384 31.27 -13.30 16.36
N PRO A 385 30.14 -14.03 16.46
CA PRO A 385 30.02 -15.32 15.81
C PRO A 385 30.10 -15.19 14.28
N PRO A 386 30.40 -16.28 13.54
CA PRO A 386 30.67 -16.22 12.10
C PRO A 386 29.59 -15.52 11.27
N GLU A 387 28.32 -15.72 11.60
CA GLU A 387 27.17 -15.12 10.93
C GLU A 387 27.07 -13.60 11.15
N TRP A 388 27.65 -13.08 12.24
CA TRP A 388 27.73 -11.65 12.56
C TRP A 388 28.91 -10.96 11.88
N GLN A 389 29.87 -11.70 11.33
CA GLN A 389 31.02 -11.09 10.65
C GLN A 389 30.59 -10.34 9.37
N GLY A 390 31.42 -9.38 8.96
CA GLY A 390 31.29 -8.66 7.70
C GLY A 390 31.73 -9.48 6.49
N GLY A 391 31.59 -8.91 5.29
CA GLY A 391 31.97 -9.55 4.04
C GLY A 391 33.49 -9.62 3.82
N GLU A 392 33.92 -10.20 2.70
CA GLU A 392 35.34 -10.31 2.32
C GLU A 392 36.06 -8.95 2.40
N GLY A 393 37.18 -8.90 3.14
CA GLY A 393 37.97 -7.68 3.35
C GLY A 393 37.60 -6.86 4.59
N ALA A 394 36.50 -7.19 5.28
CA ALA A 394 36.12 -6.57 6.54
C ALA A 394 37.12 -6.91 7.67
N PRO A 395 37.26 -6.04 8.69
CA PRO A 395 37.96 -6.38 9.92
C PRO A 395 37.22 -7.49 10.67
N VAL A 396 37.88 -8.14 11.63
CA VAL A 396 37.21 -9.05 12.56
C VAL A 396 36.25 -8.24 13.43
N TYR A 397 34.96 -8.53 13.33
CA TYR A 397 33.93 -7.88 14.14
C TYR A 397 33.95 -8.46 15.54
N ARG A 398 33.76 -7.57 16.51
CA ARG A 398 33.75 -7.90 17.93
C ARG A 398 32.54 -7.26 18.60
N ILE A 399 32.05 -7.90 19.65
CA ILE A 399 30.77 -7.53 20.27
C ILE A 399 30.88 -6.39 21.30
N GLY A 400 32.10 -5.99 21.69
CA GLY A 400 32.29 -5.01 22.77
C GLY A 400 32.02 -5.60 24.17
N PRO A 401 31.72 -4.76 25.19
CA PRO A 401 31.75 -3.29 25.12
C PRO A 401 33.20 -2.75 25.06
N GLY A 402 33.41 -1.64 24.34
CA GLY A 402 34.69 -0.93 24.32
C GLY A 402 35.83 -1.69 23.61
N PRO A 403 37.06 -1.13 23.56
CA PRO A 403 37.46 0.14 24.13
C PRO A 403 37.13 1.34 23.21
N ALA A 404 36.42 1.10 22.10
CA ALA A 404 35.82 2.14 21.28
C ALA A 404 34.76 2.90 22.08
N VAL A 405 34.91 4.23 22.14
CA VAL A 405 33.95 5.16 22.72
C VAL A 405 33.52 6.12 21.62
N LEU A 406 32.21 6.22 21.41
CA LEU A 406 31.60 7.16 20.48
C LEU A 406 31.02 8.35 21.25
N ASN A 407 31.29 9.54 20.74
CA ASN A 407 30.58 10.76 21.11
C ASN A 407 29.65 11.11 19.95
N LEU A 408 28.36 10.89 20.15
CA LEU A 408 27.27 11.13 19.22
C LEU A 408 26.43 12.28 19.73
N THR A 409 26.15 13.27 18.88
CA THR A 409 25.14 14.29 19.15
C THR A 409 24.19 14.36 17.96
N TYR A 410 22.89 14.31 18.23
CA TYR A 410 21.84 14.58 17.26
C TYR A 410 20.86 15.59 17.85
N MET A 411 20.51 16.60 17.08
CA MET A 411 19.46 17.55 17.39
C MET A 411 18.53 17.62 16.17
N GLY A 412 17.31 17.15 16.35
CA GLY A 412 16.23 17.25 15.37
C GLY A 412 15.39 18.51 15.58
N ASN A 413 14.57 18.82 14.60
CA ASN A 413 13.51 19.82 14.68
C ASN A 413 12.24 19.23 14.10
N ASP A 414 11.30 18.92 14.99
CA ASP A 414 9.96 18.48 14.62
C ASP A 414 9.11 19.73 14.36
N THR A 415 8.52 19.79 13.18
CA THR A 415 7.88 20.99 12.66
C THR A 415 6.62 20.61 11.91
N LEU A 416 5.55 21.37 12.15
CA LEU A 416 4.38 21.30 11.31
C LEU A 416 4.72 21.87 9.94
N ALA A 417 4.47 21.08 8.89
CA ALA A 417 4.71 21.44 7.51
C ALA A 417 3.51 21.04 6.65
N THR A 418 3.30 21.75 5.55
CA THR A 418 2.26 21.40 4.59
C THR A 418 2.76 20.35 3.61
N ILE A 419 1.99 19.27 3.45
CA ILE A 419 2.15 18.26 2.41
C ILE A 419 1.00 18.38 1.40
N GLU A 420 1.21 17.94 0.16
CA GLU A 420 0.24 18.07 -0.93
C GLU A 420 0.04 16.76 -1.68
N ASN A 421 -1.15 16.15 -1.48
CA ASN A 421 -1.61 15.04 -2.30
C ASN A 421 -2.24 15.55 -3.60
N VAL A 422 -1.92 14.92 -4.73
CA VAL A 422 -2.42 15.31 -6.05
C VAL A 422 -3.32 14.21 -6.62
N PHE A 423 -4.50 14.59 -7.12
CA PHE A 423 -5.50 13.66 -7.63
C PHE A 423 -5.91 14.00 -9.05
N ALA A 424 -6.14 12.99 -9.90
CA ALA A 424 -6.88 13.12 -11.15
C ALA A 424 -8.05 12.13 -11.19
N VAL A 425 -9.23 12.61 -11.59
CA VAL A 425 -10.48 11.83 -11.54
C VAL A 425 -11.04 11.60 -12.94
N ILE A 426 -11.18 10.34 -13.34
CA ILE A 426 -11.84 9.93 -14.59
C ILE A 426 -13.23 9.41 -14.22
N GLU A 427 -14.24 10.27 -14.38
CA GLU A 427 -15.61 9.95 -13.92
C GLU A 427 -16.25 8.80 -14.72
N GLY A 428 -16.74 7.80 -13.98
CA GLY A 428 -17.46 6.66 -14.53
C GLY A 428 -18.77 7.04 -15.20
N LYS A 429 -19.13 6.34 -16.28
CA LYS A 429 -20.35 6.60 -17.05
C LYS A 429 -21.61 5.99 -16.44
N GLU A 430 -21.49 4.86 -15.76
CA GLU A 430 -22.65 4.09 -15.26
C GLU A 430 -22.68 3.99 -13.73
N GLU A 431 -21.51 3.84 -13.11
CA GLU A 431 -21.34 3.73 -11.66
C GLU A 431 -20.30 4.77 -11.20
N PRO A 432 -20.57 6.09 -11.35
CA PRO A 432 -19.62 7.14 -10.98
C PRO A 432 -19.31 7.16 -9.47
N ASP A 433 -20.12 6.48 -8.66
CA ASP A 433 -20.00 6.33 -7.21
C ASP A 433 -19.22 5.07 -6.78
N ARG A 434 -18.50 4.42 -7.70
CA ARG A 434 -17.59 3.31 -7.42
C ARG A 434 -16.18 3.69 -7.87
N TYR A 435 -15.19 3.48 -7.00
CA TYR A 435 -13.83 4.00 -7.19
C TYR A 435 -12.81 2.88 -7.36
N VAL A 436 -12.12 2.88 -8.50
CA VAL A 436 -10.86 2.15 -8.67
C VAL A 436 -9.75 3.15 -8.46
N ILE A 437 -8.97 2.96 -7.39
CA ILE A 437 -7.95 3.91 -6.98
C ILE A 437 -6.58 3.37 -7.41
N ILE A 438 -5.79 4.22 -8.05
CA ILE A 438 -4.43 3.96 -8.51
C ILE A 438 -3.53 4.91 -7.71
N GLY A 439 -2.57 4.40 -6.96
CA GLY A 439 -1.78 5.22 -6.03
C GLY A 439 -0.29 4.92 -6.05
N ASN A 440 0.48 5.96 -5.76
CA ASN A 440 1.94 5.97 -5.62
C ASN A 440 2.33 7.23 -4.85
N HIS A 441 3.28 7.15 -3.91
CA HIS A 441 3.87 8.35 -3.31
C HIS A 441 4.91 9.00 -4.21
N ARG A 442 5.26 10.24 -3.91
CA ARG A 442 6.13 11.08 -4.73
C ARG A 442 7.34 11.58 -3.98
N ASP A 443 7.19 11.88 -2.69
CA ASP A 443 8.29 12.35 -1.87
C ASP A 443 9.38 11.29 -1.77
N ALA A 444 10.63 11.74 -1.71
CA ALA A 444 11.80 10.87 -1.62
C ALA A 444 12.81 11.40 -0.61
N TRP A 445 13.56 10.53 0.05
CA TRP A 445 14.67 10.97 0.92
C TRP A 445 15.77 11.76 0.20
N THR A 446 16.03 11.44 -1.07
CA THR A 446 17.03 12.10 -1.92
C THR A 446 16.39 12.41 -3.29
N PHE A 447 16.96 11.91 -4.40
CA PHE A 447 16.40 12.06 -5.75
C PHE A 447 15.28 11.06 -6.03
N GLY A 448 15.40 9.85 -5.46
CA GLY A 448 14.34 8.85 -5.47
C GLY A 448 13.97 8.30 -6.83
N ALA A 449 14.96 7.92 -7.64
CA ALA A 449 14.69 7.44 -9.00
C ALA A 449 14.03 6.06 -9.03
N VAL A 450 14.41 5.18 -8.13
CA VAL A 450 13.70 3.92 -7.89
C VAL A 450 12.56 4.18 -6.94
N ASP A 451 12.87 4.70 -5.75
CA ASP A 451 11.88 4.97 -4.70
C ASP A 451 11.61 6.48 -4.57
N PRO A 452 10.42 6.99 -4.94
CA PRO A 452 9.28 6.28 -5.55
C PRO A 452 9.05 6.59 -7.02
N ASN A 453 9.90 7.42 -7.62
CA ASN A 453 9.54 8.06 -8.89
C ASN A 453 9.50 7.09 -10.06
N SER A 454 10.02 5.86 -9.91
CA SER A 454 9.77 4.78 -10.86
C SER A 454 8.28 4.43 -10.94
N GLY A 455 7.57 4.40 -9.80
CA GLY A 455 6.12 4.26 -9.74
C GLY A 455 5.39 5.49 -10.23
N THR A 456 5.85 6.70 -9.85
CA THR A 456 5.21 7.94 -10.31
C THR A 456 5.27 8.06 -11.83
N ALA A 457 6.42 7.73 -12.43
CA ALA A 457 6.59 7.70 -13.87
C ALA A 457 5.66 6.67 -14.55
N ALA A 458 5.54 5.47 -13.99
CA ALA A 458 4.60 4.46 -14.49
C ALA A 458 3.13 4.89 -14.36
N MET A 459 2.78 5.57 -13.27
CA MET A 459 1.43 6.08 -13.01
C MET A 459 1.03 7.18 -14.01
N LEU A 460 1.94 8.14 -14.27
CA LEU A 460 1.72 9.19 -15.27
C LEU A 460 1.57 8.58 -16.67
N GLU A 461 2.38 7.57 -16.99
CA GLU A 461 2.31 6.85 -18.25
C GLU A 461 0.95 6.13 -18.43
N ILE A 462 0.41 5.51 -17.37
CA ILE A 462 -0.97 4.98 -17.37
C ILE A 462 -1.97 6.09 -17.64
N ALA A 463 -1.87 7.23 -16.95
CA ALA A 463 -2.80 8.35 -17.13
C ALA A 463 -2.79 8.86 -18.59
N GLU A 464 -1.63 8.98 -19.21
CA GLU A 464 -1.50 9.34 -20.63
C GLU A 464 -2.19 8.33 -21.55
N ARG A 465 -1.99 7.03 -21.32
CA ARG A 465 -2.67 5.98 -22.10
C ARG A 465 -4.18 6.04 -21.94
N LEU A 466 -4.69 6.22 -20.71
CA LEU A 466 -6.12 6.37 -20.45
C LEU A 466 -6.70 7.60 -21.17
N SER A 467 -5.98 8.73 -21.19
CA SER A 467 -6.42 9.92 -21.93
C SER A 467 -6.48 9.66 -23.44
N GLN A 468 -5.53 8.88 -23.98
CA GLN A 468 -5.57 8.47 -25.38
C GLN A 468 -6.77 7.55 -25.69
N LEU A 469 -7.16 6.65 -24.78
CA LEU A 469 -8.39 5.87 -24.92
C LEU A 469 -9.63 6.77 -24.91
N GLU A 470 -9.70 7.76 -24.01
CA GLU A 470 -10.81 8.70 -23.92
C GLU A 470 -10.99 9.51 -25.21
N LYS A 471 -9.88 9.97 -25.81
CA LYS A 471 -9.85 10.60 -27.15
C LYS A 471 -10.36 9.68 -28.27
N LYS A 472 -10.42 8.36 -28.04
CA LYS A 472 -11.02 7.34 -28.94
C LYS A 472 -12.42 6.91 -28.50
N GLY A 473 -13.06 7.65 -27.60
CA GLY A 473 -14.44 7.45 -27.17
C GLY A 473 -14.62 6.45 -26.03
N TRP A 474 -13.54 5.98 -25.39
CA TRP A 474 -13.65 5.20 -24.17
C TRP A 474 -14.11 6.07 -23.00
N ARG A 475 -14.97 5.52 -22.15
CA ARG A 475 -15.26 6.05 -20.81
C ARG A 475 -15.44 4.87 -19.88
N PRO A 476 -14.85 4.88 -18.68
CA PRO A 476 -14.95 3.75 -17.78
C PRO A 476 -16.38 3.60 -17.24
N ARG A 477 -16.75 2.38 -16.84
CA ARG A 477 -18.04 2.13 -16.18
C ARG A 477 -18.05 2.75 -14.79
N ARG A 478 -16.96 2.53 -14.03
CA ARG A 478 -16.70 3.05 -12.68
C ARG A 478 -15.70 4.21 -12.73
N THR A 479 -15.65 5.02 -11.69
CA THR A 479 -14.70 6.13 -11.62
C THR A 479 -13.30 5.60 -11.33
N ILE A 480 -12.28 6.12 -12.04
CA ILE A 480 -10.87 5.89 -11.72
C ILE A 480 -10.34 7.14 -11.02
N ILE A 481 -9.64 6.97 -9.91
CA ILE A 481 -8.94 8.03 -9.19
C ILE A 481 -7.45 7.71 -9.22
N VAL A 482 -6.66 8.61 -9.80
CA VAL A 482 -5.20 8.55 -9.78
C VAL A 482 -4.72 9.43 -8.64
N CYS A 483 -3.90 8.90 -7.74
CA CYS A 483 -3.44 9.56 -6.51
C CYS A 483 -1.90 9.59 -6.48
N SER A 484 -1.33 10.77 -6.34
CA SER A 484 0.08 10.99 -5.97
C SER A 484 0.12 11.41 -4.50
N TRP A 485 0.62 10.52 -3.65
CA TRP A 485 0.75 10.75 -2.22
C TRP A 485 2.02 11.54 -1.88
N ASP A 486 2.01 12.21 -0.74
CA ASP A 486 3.12 12.95 -0.18
C ASP A 486 3.41 12.48 1.25
N ALA A 487 4.63 12.70 1.74
CA ALA A 487 5.10 12.28 3.06
C ALA A 487 4.91 10.78 3.38
N GLU A 488 5.03 9.91 2.38
CA GLU A 488 5.05 8.46 2.63
C GLU A 488 6.29 8.06 3.41
N GLU A 489 7.44 8.65 3.07
CA GLU A 489 8.74 8.34 3.68
C GLU A 489 8.76 8.67 5.19
N PHE A 490 7.84 9.54 5.61
CA PHE A 490 7.63 9.94 7.00
C PHE A 490 6.59 9.10 7.73
N ALA A 491 6.27 7.90 7.21
CA ALA A 491 5.32 6.91 7.69
C ALA A 491 3.90 7.01 7.11
N LEU A 492 3.81 6.95 5.78
CA LEU A 492 2.55 6.83 5.03
C LEU A 492 1.61 8.02 5.26
N ILE A 493 2.14 9.20 5.56
CA ILE A 493 1.34 10.30 6.12
C ILE A 493 0.25 10.71 5.12
N GLY A 494 0.62 11.11 3.90
CA GLY A 494 -0.37 11.66 2.96
C GLY A 494 -1.50 10.69 2.61
N SER A 495 -1.21 9.41 2.38
CA SER A 495 -2.25 8.41 2.09
C SER A 495 -3.12 8.10 3.31
N THR A 496 -2.55 8.06 4.51
CA THR A 496 -3.27 7.82 5.76
C THR A 496 -4.20 8.98 6.11
N GLU A 497 -3.70 10.22 6.09
CA GLU A 497 -4.53 11.41 6.37
C GLU A 497 -5.72 11.50 5.40
N TRP A 498 -5.48 11.21 4.12
CA TRP A 498 -6.55 11.21 3.13
C TRP A 498 -7.56 10.08 3.33
N ALA A 499 -7.10 8.89 3.72
CA ALA A 499 -7.94 7.76 4.04
C ALA A 499 -8.84 8.05 5.26
N GLU A 500 -8.29 8.67 6.30
CA GLU A 500 -9.02 9.05 7.51
C GLU A 500 -10.06 10.16 7.24
N ASP A 501 -9.71 11.17 6.45
CA ASP A 501 -10.62 12.24 6.02
C ASP A 501 -11.80 11.71 5.17
N ASN A 502 -11.63 10.54 4.54
CA ASN A 502 -12.57 9.99 3.57
C ASN A 502 -13.11 8.60 3.93
N ILE A 503 -12.99 8.17 5.20
CA ILE A 503 -13.23 6.79 5.60
C ILE A 503 -14.62 6.26 5.20
N ASP A 504 -15.69 7.02 5.44
CA ASP A 504 -17.06 6.62 5.11
C ASP A 504 -17.27 6.49 3.59
N MET A 505 -16.65 7.39 2.83
CA MET A 505 -16.70 7.38 1.38
C MET A 505 -15.95 6.16 0.83
N LEU A 506 -14.74 5.91 1.31
CA LEU A 506 -13.89 4.82 0.86
C LEU A 506 -14.50 3.46 1.22
N ALA A 507 -14.94 3.28 2.47
CA ALA A 507 -15.58 2.05 2.93
C ALA A 507 -16.85 1.68 2.13
N SER A 508 -17.57 2.67 1.61
CA SER A 508 -18.83 2.45 0.88
C SER A 508 -18.71 2.43 -0.65
N ARG A 509 -17.60 2.94 -1.21
CA ARG A 509 -17.47 3.18 -2.66
C ARG A 509 -16.19 2.67 -3.29
N ALA A 510 -15.12 2.45 -2.54
CA ALA A 510 -13.87 1.94 -3.08
C ALA A 510 -14.04 0.47 -3.50
N VAL A 511 -13.75 0.19 -4.77
CA VAL A 511 -13.72 -1.18 -5.31
C VAL A 511 -12.39 -1.83 -4.96
N ALA A 512 -11.29 -1.14 -5.24
CA ALA A 512 -9.94 -1.58 -4.92
C ALA A 512 -8.96 -0.40 -4.91
N TYR A 513 -7.87 -0.56 -4.17
CA TYR A 513 -6.68 0.29 -4.21
C TYR A 513 -5.52 -0.46 -4.87
N LEU A 514 -4.94 0.12 -5.93
CA LEU A 514 -3.88 -0.46 -6.73
C LEU A 514 -2.60 0.36 -6.54
N ASN A 515 -1.78 -0.07 -5.60
CA ASN A 515 -0.49 0.53 -5.29
C ASN A 515 0.59 0.09 -6.28
N VAL A 516 1.41 1.03 -6.72
CA VAL A 516 2.77 0.75 -7.20
C VAL A 516 3.64 1.86 -6.65
N ASP A 517 4.35 1.53 -5.59
CA ASP A 517 5.39 2.36 -5.00
C ASP A 517 6.61 2.37 -5.92
N ILE A 518 7.45 1.35 -5.80
CA ILE A 518 8.56 1.12 -6.72
C ILE A 518 8.08 0.28 -7.89
N SER A 519 8.11 0.84 -9.10
CA SER A 519 7.78 0.05 -10.29
C SER A 519 8.91 -0.90 -10.69
N VAL A 520 10.18 -0.48 -10.59
CA VAL A 520 11.31 -1.31 -11.05
C VAL A 520 12.49 -1.27 -10.08
N PHE A 521 12.77 -2.42 -9.46
CA PHE A 521 14.00 -2.64 -8.71
C PHE A 521 15.19 -2.97 -9.62
N GLY A 522 14.93 -3.60 -10.76
CA GLY A 522 15.96 -4.19 -11.62
C GLY A 522 15.44 -5.42 -12.37
N PRO A 523 16.30 -6.35 -12.80
CA PRO A 523 15.85 -7.61 -13.38
C PRO A 523 15.19 -8.51 -12.33
N GLY A 524 14.36 -9.45 -12.79
CA GLY A 524 13.77 -10.48 -11.91
C GLY A 524 12.25 -10.62 -11.98
N GLY A 525 11.58 -10.15 -13.04
CA GLY A 525 10.17 -10.44 -13.31
C GLY A 525 9.17 -9.81 -12.33
N LEU A 526 7.88 -10.10 -12.53
CA LEU A 526 6.78 -9.49 -11.77
C LEU A 526 6.70 -10.03 -10.33
N MET A 527 6.61 -9.13 -9.34
CA MET A 527 6.46 -9.41 -7.91
C MET A 527 5.15 -8.83 -7.36
N PRO A 528 4.01 -9.54 -7.46
CA PRO A 528 2.73 -9.02 -6.96
C PRO A 528 2.47 -9.43 -5.51
N ARG A 529 1.86 -8.51 -4.76
CA ARG A 529 1.30 -8.69 -3.42
C ARG A 529 -0.16 -8.26 -3.45
N ALA A 530 -1.11 -9.10 -3.02
CA ALA A 530 -2.52 -8.71 -3.10
C ALA A 530 -3.42 -9.41 -2.09
N THR A 531 -4.61 -8.83 -1.87
CA THR A 531 -5.72 -9.54 -1.24
C THR A 531 -6.22 -10.68 -2.15
N PRO A 532 -6.55 -11.89 -1.62
CA PRO A 532 -6.74 -13.11 -2.42
C PRO A 532 -7.78 -13.05 -3.55
N GLN A 533 -8.78 -12.18 -3.42
CA GLN A 533 -9.85 -11.99 -4.40
C GLN A 533 -9.37 -11.36 -5.71
N LEU A 534 -8.17 -10.77 -5.73
CA LEU A 534 -7.53 -10.19 -6.92
C LEU A 534 -6.64 -11.18 -7.68
N ASP A 535 -6.30 -12.34 -7.08
CA ASP A 535 -5.29 -13.27 -7.61
C ASP A 535 -5.55 -13.67 -9.07
N GLU A 536 -6.78 -14.05 -9.41
CA GLU A 536 -7.12 -14.46 -10.77
C GLU A 536 -7.05 -13.30 -11.76
N LEU A 537 -7.44 -12.10 -11.35
CA LEU A 537 -7.33 -10.91 -12.19
C LEU A 537 -5.87 -10.57 -12.49
N ILE A 538 -4.99 -10.66 -11.49
CA ILE A 538 -3.55 -10.45 -11.66
C ILE A 538 -3.00 -11.49 -12.64
N LYS A 539 -3.31 -12.78 -12.44
CA LYS A 539 -2.90 -13.85 -13.35
C LYS A 539 -3.37 -13.62 -14.78
N GLU A 540 -4.62 -13.20 -14.98
CA GLU A 540 -5.16 -12.88 -16.30
C GLU A 540 -4.45 -11.70 -16.95
N ALA A 541 -4.24 -10.60 -16.22
CA ALA A 541 -3.57 -9.41 -16.75
C ALA A 541 -2.11 -9.71 -17.11
N SER A 542 -1.38 -10.43 -16.25
CA SER A 542 0.03 -10.77 -16.47
C SER A 542 0.27 -11.72 -17.65
N ARG A 543 -0.73 -12.52 -18.06
CA ARG A 543 -0.65 -13.34 -19.29
C ARG A 543 -0.73 -12.52 -20.57
N MET A 544 -1.24 -11.29 -20.50
CA MET A 544 -1.45 -10.42 -21.65
C MET A 544 -0.19 -9.59 -21.99
N VAL A 545 0.81 -9.60 -21.12
CA VAL A 545 2.01 -8.76 -21.22
C VAL A 545 3.24 -9.65 -21.37
N PRO A 546 3.98 -9.55 -22.50
CA PRO A 546 5.28 -10.20 -22.66
C PRO A 546 6.26 -9.76 -21.57
N ASP A 547 7.11 -10.68 -21.12
CA ASP A 547 8.19 -10.34 -20.22
C ASP A 547 9.25 -9.49 -20.97
N PRO A 548 9.63 -8.31 -20.47
CA PRO A 548 10.57 -7.42 -21.14
C PRO A 548 12.02 -7.95 -21.16
N ASP A 549 12.39 -8.84 -20.24
CA ASP A 549 13.71 -9.48 -20.19
C ASP A 549 13.76 -10.76 -21.04
N ASP A 550 12.62 -11.45 -21.22
CA ASP A 550 12.48 -12.59 -22.13
C ASP A 550 11.11 -12.60 -22.85
N PRO A 551 10.99 -11.95 -24.02
CA PRO A 551 9.72 -11.84 -24.74
C PRO A 551 9.11 -13.15 -25.24
N SER A 552 9.81 -14.29 -25.10
CA SER A 552 9.23 -15.61 -25.38
C SER A 552 8.28 -16.09 -24.28
N HIS A 553 8.31 -15.43 -23.13
CA HIS A 553 7.45 -15.65 -21.97
C HIS A 553 6.58 -14.42 -21.70
N THR A 554 5.56 -14.61 -20.88
CA THR A 554 4.74 -13.55 -20.31
C THR A 554 5.17 -13.26 -18.87
N LEU A 555 4.78 -12.10 -18.34
CA LEU A 555 5.01 -11.78 -16.91
C LEU A 555 4.38 -12.83 -15.98
N TYR A 556 3.27 -13.45 -16.40
CA TYR A 556 2.67 -14.58 -15.69
C TYR A 556 3.62 -15.77 -15.57
N ASP A 557 4.35 -16.12 -16.63
CA ASP A 557 5.19 -17.32 -16.67
C ASP A 557 6.37 -17.24 -15.70
N TYR A 558 6.88 -16.03 -15.45
CA TYR A 558 7.86 -15.79 -14.39
C TYR A 558 7.21 -15.83 -13.01
N MET A 559 6.12 -15.07 -12.83
CA MET A 559 5.39 -14.94 -11.56
C MET A 559 5.01 -16.31 -10.97
N ILE A 560 4.48 -17.22 -11.78
CA ILE A 560 4.04 -18.55 -11.28
C ILE A 560 5.18 -19.49 -10.84
N ARG A 561 6.43 -19.16 -11.16
CA ARG A 561 7.60 -19.96 -10.72
C ARG A 561 8.02 -19.59 -9.30
N GLN A 562 7.54 -18.45 -8.79
CA GLN A 562 7.81 -18.00 -7.44
C GLN A 562 6.95 -18.75 -6.43
N ASN A 563 7.37 -18.73 -5.17
CA ASN A 563 6.65 -19.38 -4.09
C ASN A 563 6.59 -18.47 -2.85
N PRO A 564 5.41 -17.91 -2.51
CA PRO A 564 4.16 -17.98 -3.27
C PRO A 564 4.23 -17.17 -4.59
N PRO A 565 3.42 -17.49 -5.62
CA PRO A 565 3.35 -16.71 -6.86
C PRO A 565 2.83 -15.27 -6.68
N ILE A 566 1.93 -15.08 -5.71
CA ILE A 566 1.37 -13.78 -5.32
C ILE A 566 1.47 -13.77 -3.80
N ALA A 567 2.26 -12.84 -3.26
CA ALA A 567 2.34 -12.64 -1.83
C ALA A 567 1.10 -11.89 -1.30
N ARG A 568 0.94 -11.80 0.02
CA ARG A 568 -0.19 -11.09 0.62
C ARG A 568 0.23 -9.66 0.99
N VAL A 569 -0.67 -8.70 0.76
CA VAL A 569 -0.51 -7.35 1.31
C VAL A 569 -0.66 -7.42 2.83
N ALA A 570 0.47 -7.38 3.51
CA ALA A 570 0.56 -7.48 4.97
C ALA A 570 1.51 -6.39 5.48
N GLY A 571 1.35 -6.04 6.76
CA GLY A 571 2.13 -4.95 7.38
C GLY A 571 1.76 -3.58 6.84
N ALA A 572 2.71 -2.65 6.95
CA ALA A 572 2.55 -1.24 6.62
C ALA A 572 3.75 -0.68 5.82
N GLY A 573 4.24 -1.44 4.84
CA GLY A 573 5.46 -1.08 4.11
C GLY A 573 5.29 -0.13 2.94
N THR A 574 4.08 0.42 2.70
CA THR A 574 3.77 1.46 1.70
C THR A 574 2.26 1.81 1.82
N ASP A 575 1.78 2.78 1.02
CA ASP A 575 0.47 3.43 1.12
C ASP A 575 -0.75 2.49 1.10
N PHE A 576 -0.63 1.24 0.62
CA PHE A 576 -1.75 0.29 0.66
C PHE A 576 -2.26 0.02 2.08
N ALA A 577 -1.43 0.27 3.10
CA ALA A 577 -1.75 0.01 4.50
C ALA A 577 -2.99 0.78 4.97
N ALA A 578 -3.08 2.07 4.60
CA ALA A 578 -4.23 2.93 4.89
C ALA A 578 -5.54 2.38 4.29
N PHE A 579 -5.45 1.70 3.15
CA PHE A 579 -6.62 1.14 2.48
C PHE A 579 -7.02 -0.23 3.02
N VAL A 580 -6.08 -1.18 3.11
CA VAL A 580 -6.41 -2.57 3.45
C VAL A 580 -6.43 -2.83 4.95
N GLN A 581 -5.49 -2.28 5.73
CA GLN A 581 -5.37 -2.57 7.16
C GLN A 581 -6.29 -1.68 8.00
N HIS A 582 -6.50 -0.44 7.57
CA HIS A 582 -7.32 0.52 8.30
C HIS A 582 -8.79 0.50 7.84
N ILE A 583 -9.06 0.56 6.53
CA ILE A 583 -10.44 0.64 6.00
C ILE A 583 -11.00 -0.74 5.62
N GLY A 584 -10.19 -1.65 5.10
CA GLY A 584 -10.62 -2.95 4.57
C GLY A 584 -10.92 -2.95 3.06
N VAL A 585 -10.36 -1.99 2.32
CA VAL A 585 -10.46 -1.95 0.85
C VAL A 585 -9.56 -3.04 0.24
N PRO A 586 -10.04 -3.83 -0.74
CA PRO A 586 -9.21 -4.77 -1.50
C PRO A 586 -8.00 -4.07 -2.12
N SER A 587 -6.80 -4.56 -1.83
CA SER A 587 -5.56 -3.90 -2.25
C SER A 587 -4.60 -4.81 -2.99
N LEU A 588 -3.83 -4.17 -3.86
CA LEU A 588 -2.72 -4.74 -4.62
C LEU A 588 -1.52 -3.82 -4.47
N ASP A 589 -0.35 -4.43 -4.45
CA ASP A 589 0.95 -3.81 -4.65
C ASP A 589 1.76 -4.67 -5.60
N MET A 590 2.55 -4.07 -6.49
CA MET A 590 3.40 -4.84 -7.40
C MET A 590 4.65 -4.08 -7.82
N SER A 591 5.69 -4.82 -8.16
CA SER A 591 6.91 -4.29 -8.76
C SER A 591 7.49 -5.25 -9.80
N TYR A 592 8.49 -4.80 -10.54
CA TYR A 592 9.33 -5.61 -11.40
C TYR A 592 10.75 -5.73 -10.82
N GLY A 593 11.24 -6.95 -10.69
CA GLY A 593 12.57 -7.26 -10.19
C GLY A 593 12.62 -7.56 -8.70
N LEU A 594 13.79 -7.97 -8.22
CA LEU A 594 14.00 -8.29 -6.80
C LEU A 594 14.62 -7.10 -6.08
N PHE A 595 14.19 -6.83 -4.85
CA PHE A 595 14.76 -5.76 -4.01
C PHE A 595 16.29 -5.88 -3.85
N SER A 596 16.84 -7.11 -3.83
CA SER A 596 18.29 -7.36 -3.78
C SER A 596 19.08 -6.81 -4.97
N GLU A 597 18.40 -6.44 -6.05
CA GLU A 597 19.00 -5.83 -7.23
C GLU A 597 19.15 -4.30 -7.08
N TYR A 598 18.56 -3.70 -6.04
CA TYR A 598 18.54 -2.27 -5.73
C TYR A 598 19.21 -1.95 -4.38
N PRO A 599 20.56 -1.98 -4.31
CA PRO A 599 21.29 -1.76 -3.07
C PRO A 599 21.49 -0.27 -2.72
N VAL A 600 21.05 0.66 -3.57
CA VAL A 600 21.21 2.12 -3.35
C VAL A 600 20.02 2.78 -2.64
N TYR A 601 19.14 1.96 -2.08
CA TYR A 601 17.94 2.35 -1.35
C TYR A 601 18.16 3.48 -0.33
N HIS A 602 17.28 4.50 -0.39
CA HIS A 602 17.29 5.70 0.45
C HIS A 602 18.66 6.39 0.56
N SER A 603 19.52 6.29 -0.46
CA SER A 603 20.86 6.88 -0.45
C SER A 603 20.97 8.00 -1.47
N LEU A 604 22.12 8.70 -1.45
CA LEU A 604 22.43 9.72 -2.46
C LEU A 604 22.43 9.16 -3.89
N TYR A 605 22.66 7.86 -4.02
CA TYR A 605 22.89 7.17 -5.30
C TYR A 605 21.63 6.58 -5.92
N ASP A 606 20.47 6.79 -5.31
CA ASP A 606 19.18 6.51 -5.95
C ASP A 606 18.81 7.65 -6.91
N ASP A 607 19.54 7.72 -8.03
CA ASP A 607 19.41 8.75 -9.05
C ASP A 607 19.03 8.16 -10.42
N PHE A 608 18.68 9.04 -11.37
CA PHE A 608 18.30 8.62 -12.72
C PHE A 608 19.41 7.81 -13.42
N VAL A 609 20.69 8.10 -13.13
CA VAL A 609 21.82 7.40 -13.74
C VAL A 609 21.86 5.96 -13.27
N TRP A 610 21.53 5.69 -12.01
CA TRP A 610 21.40 4.33 -11.50
C TRP A 610 20.29 3.57 -12.23
N MET A 611 19.10 4.18 -12.34
CA MET A 611 17.97 3.56 -13.06
C MET A 611 18.32 3.28 -14.53
N GLU A 612 18.83 4.28 -15.25
CA GLU A 612 19.18 4.16 -16.67
C GLU A 612 20.31 3.13 -16.93
N ARG A 613 21.14 2.81 -15.94
CA ARG A 613 22.25 1.87 -16.14
C ARG A 613 21.96 0.46 -15.65
N PHE A 614 21.22 0.33 -14.56
CA PHE A 614 21.11 -0.92 -13.83
C PHE A 614 19.66 -1.32 -13.57
N GLY A 615 18.79 -0.35 -13.27
CA GLY A 615 17.38 -0.60 -13.00
C GLY A 615 16.58 -0.95 -14.26
N ASP A 616 16.59 -0.10 -15.28
CA ASP A 616 15.86 -0.33 -16.55
C ASP A 616 16.43 0.51 -17.72
N PRO A 617 17.55 0.09 -18.35
CA PRO A 617 18.26 0.94 -19.31
C PRO A 617 17.50 1.40 -20.55
N LEU A 618 16.43 0.70 -20.90
CA LEU A 618 15.58 1.02 -22.05
C LEU A 618 14.14 1.30 -21.64
N PHE A 619 13.84 1.35 -20.34
CA PHE A 619 12.50 1.59 -19.80
C PHE A 619 11.44 0.55 -20.25
N HIS A 620 11.87 -0.66 -20.61
CA HIS A 620 10.95 -1.74 -21.02
C HIS A 620 10.22 -2.34 -19.82
N ARG A 621 10.86 -2.40 -18.64
CA ARG A 621 10.27 -2.95 -17.42
C ARG A 621 9.20 -2.01 -16.85
N HIS A 622 9.46 -0.70 -16.87
CA HIS A 622 8.46 0.31 -16.50
C HIS A 622 7.19 0.17 -17.34
N VAL A 623 7.34 0.10 -18.67
CA VAL A 623 6.20 -0.02 -19.60
C VAL A 623 5.47 -1.35 -19.43
N ALA A 624 6.18 -2.44 -19.16
CA ALA A 624 5.58 -3.74 -18.90
C ALA A 624 4.77 -3.74 -17.59
N LEU A 625 5.31 -3.17 -16.51
CA LEU A 625 4.59 -3.06 -15.25
C LEU A 625 3.37 -2.13 -15.37
N ALA A 626 3.53 -0.94 -15.97
CA ALA A 626 2.44 -0.01 -16.25
C ALA A 626 1.31 -0.67 -17.07
N SER A 627 1.68 -1.60 -17.97
CA SER A 627 0.72 -2.38 -18.76
C SER A 627 -0.12 -3.32 -17.90
N VAL A 628 0.48 -4.06 -16.96
CA VAL A 628 -0.26 -4.94 -16.04
C VAL A 628 -1.09 -4.12 -15.06
N TRP A 629 -0.48 -3.12 -14.42
CA TRP A 629 -1.13 -2.26 -13.43
C TRP A 629 -2.35 -1.55 -14.02
N GLY A 630 -2.19 -0.90 -15.17
CA GLY A 630 -3.28 -0.21 -15.86
C GLY A 630 -4.32 -1.17 -16.44
N LEU A 631 -3.94 -2.38 -16.89
CA LEU A 631 -4.91 -3.37 -17.36
C LEU A 631 -5.79 -3.90 -16.22
N ILE A 632 -5.22 -4.11 -15.03
CA ILE A 632 -5.98 -4.47 -13.82
C ILE A 632 -6.97 -3.34 -13.48
N ALA A 633 -6.50 -2.09 -13.48
CA ALA A 633 -7.37 -0.94 -13.26
C ALA A 633 -8.51 -0.85 -14.28
N LEU A 634 -8.21 -1.02 -15.57
CA LEU A 634 -9.19 -1.03 -16.66
C LEU A 634 -10.22 -2.14 -16.51
N ARG A 635 -9.80 -3.36 -16.14
CA ARG A 635 -10.73 -4.49 -15.91
C ARG A 635 -11.66 -4.20 -14.74
N LEU A 636 -11.16 -3.67 -13.62
CA LEU A 636 -11.98 -3.29 -12.48
C LEU A 636 -12.93 -2.12 -12.81
N ALA A 637 -12.47 -1.18 -13.65
CA ALA A 637 -13.23 -0.01 -14.04
C ALA A 637 -14.27 -0.28 -15.13
N ASP A 638 -14.07 -1.27 -16.01
CA ASP A 638 -14.93 -1.55 -17.17
C ASP A 638 -15.81 -2.79 -17.03
N ASP A 639 -15.35 -3.86 -16.36
CA ASP A 639 -16.09 -5.12 -16.33
C ASP A 639 -17.46 -4.93 -15.64
N GLU A 640 -18.53 -5.37 -16.30
CA GLU A 640 -19.90 -5.23 -15.80
C GLU A 640 -20.05 -5.83 -14.39
N ILE A 641 -19.53 -7.05 -14.21
CA ILE A 641 -19.44 -7.70 -12.90
C ILE A 641 -17.99 -7.71 -12.46
N ILE A 642 -17.72 -7.22 -11.24
CA ILE A 642 -16.37 -7.11 -10.69
C ILE A 642 -15.68 -8.48 -10.70
N PRO A 643 -14.46 -8.59 -11.26
CA PRO A 643 -13.77 -9.86 -11.47
C PRO A 643 -13.18 -10.50 -10.19
N PHE A 644 -13.72 -10.21 -9.01
CA PHE A 644 -13.27 -10.83 -7.76
C PHE A 644 -13.61 -12.32 -7.68
N ASN A 645 -12.75 -13.05 -6.95
CA ASN A 645 -12.90 -14.46 -6.65
C ASN A 645 -12.77 -14.73 -5.14
N TYR A 646 -13.89 -14.84 -4.43
CA TYR A 646 -13.85 -15.15 -2.99
C TYR A 646 -13.57 -16.63 -2.67
N VAL A 647 -13.56 -17.52 -3.67
CA VAL A 647 -13.19 -18.93 -3.47
C VAL A 647 -11.69 -19.04 -3.16
N SER A 648 -10.84 -18.24 -3.81
CA SER A 648 -9.40 -18.16 -3.46
C SER A 648 -9.21 -17.59 -2.07
N TYR A 649 -10.04 -16.63 -1.65
CA TYR A 649 -9.99 -16.09 -0.29
C TYR A 649 -10.26 -17.16 0.77
N ALA A 650 -11.31 -17.96 0.62
CA ALA A 650 -11.60 -19.04 1.56
C ALA A 650 -10.46 -20.08 1.62
N ALA A 651 -9.82 -20.40 0.48
CA ALA A 651 -8.67 -21.30 0.43
C ALA A 651 -7.43 -20.71 1.13
N GLU A 652 -7.15 -19.42 0.95
CA GLU A 652 -6.06 -18.73 1.64
C GLU A 652 -6.26 -18.72 3.16
N LEU A 653 -7.50 -18.49 3.63
CA LEU A 653 -7.81 -18.54 5.06
C LEU A 653 -7.64 -19.93 5.66
N GLU A 654 -8.00 -20.98 4.91
CA GLU A 654 -7.75 -22.36 5.34
C GLU A 654 -6.24 -22.63 5.48
N GLU A 655 -5.42 -22.16 4.53
CA GLU A 655 -3.96 -22.30 4.63
C GLU A 655 -3.39 -21.49 5.80
N SER A 656 -3.83 -20.24 5.95
CA SER A 656 -3.43 -19.36 7.05
C SER A 656 -3.82 -19.94 8.42
N SER A 657 -4.95 -20.64 8.51
CA SER A 657 -5.38 -21.29 9.76
C SER A 657 -4.37 -22.34 10.23
N LYS A 658 -3.74 -23.08 9.31
CA LYS A 658 -2.71 -24.07 9.66
C LYS A 658 -1.48 -23.42 10.27
N VAL A 659 -1.06 -22.26 9.73
CA VAL A 659 0.06 -21.49 10.28
C VAL A 659 -0.21 -21.10 11.74
N VAL A 660 -1.43 -20.67 12.05
CA VAL A 660 -1.84 -20.31 13.42
C VAL A 660 -1.87 -21.53 14.33
N GLU A 661 -2.37 -22.66 13.85
CA GLU A 661 -2.43 -23.93 14.59
C GLU A 661 -1.02 -24.46 14.91
N ASP A 662 -0.14 -24.48 13.91
CA ASP A 662 1.24 -24.94 14.04
C ASP A 662 2.06 -24.01 14.96
N GLY A 663 1.71 -22.72 15.01
CA GLY A 663 2.31 -21.74 15.92
C GLY A 663 1.89 -21.89 17.39
N CYS A 664 0.94 -22.77 17.71
CA CYS A 664 0.36 -22.93 19.05
C CYS A 664 0.31 -24.40 19.51
N PRO A 665 1.44 -25.15 19.49
CA PRO A 665 1.41 -26.57 19.85
C PRO A 665 1.05 -26.75 21.33
N GLY A 666 -0.09 -27.40 21.60
CA GLY A 666 -0.57 -27.67 22.95
C GLY A 666 -1.46 -26.57 23.55
N CYS A 667 -1.88 -25.57 22.76
CA CYS A 667 -2.81 -24.56 23.22
C CYS A 667 -4.16 -25.16 23.62
N ALA A 668 -4.69 -24.78 24.79
CA ALA A 668 -6.00 -25.22 25.29
C ALA A 668 -7.19 -24.61 24.52
N VAL A 669 -6.91 -23.91 23.42
CA VAL A 669 -7.89 -23.20 22.58
C VAL A 669 -8.29 -24.12 21.43
N SER A 670 -9.60 -24.27 21.23
CA SER A 670 -10.12 -25.01 20.07
C SER A 670 -10.17 -24.11 18.83
N PHE A 671 -9.58 -24.57 17.72
CA PHE A 671 -9.68 -23.93 16.41
C PHE A 671 -10.94 -24.34 15.63
N SER A 672 -11.81 -25.19 16.20
CA SER A 672 -13.07 -25.60 15.55
C SER A 672 -13.98 -24.43 15.14
N PRO A 673 -14.14 -23.34 15.93
CA PRO A 673 -14.90 -22.18 15.49
C PRO A 673 -14.31 -21.50 14.26
N LEU A 674 -12.98 -21.39 14.16
CA LEU A 674 -12.28 -20.80 13.02
C LEU A 674 -12.58 -21.59 11.74
N HIS A 675 -12.32 -22.91 11.77
CA HIS A 675 -12.61 -23.82 10.65
C HIS A 675 -14.08 -23.80 10.22
N LYS A 676 -14.99 -23.72 11.19
CA LYS A 676 -16.42 -23.62 10.90
C LYS A 676 -16.76 -22.33 10.17
N SER A 677 -16.18 -21.20 10.59
CA SER A 677 -16.35 -19.90 9.93
C SER A 677 -15.76 -19.89 8.51
N ILE A 678 -14.56 -20.46 8.32
CA ILE A 678 -13.94 -20.59 6.99
C ILE A 678 -14.83 -21.42 6.05
N LYS A 679 -15.35 -22.56 6.51
CA LYS A 679 -16.30 -23.37 5.72
C LYS A 679 -17.61 -22.66 5.40
N GLN A 680 -18.10 -21.81 6.31
CA GLN A 680 -19.28 -20.99 6.03
C GLN A 680 -19.01 -19.95 4.95
N LEU A 681 -17.83 -19.29 5.02
CA LEU A 681 -17.38 -18.36 3.99
C LEU A 681 -17.19 -19.08 2.65
N GLU A 682 -16.53 -20.23 2.62
CA GLU A 682 -16.34 -21.05 1.42
C GLU A 682 -17.67 -21.35 0.73
N LYS A 683 -18.68 -21.79 1.50
CA LYS A 683 -20.02 -22.04 0.97
C LYS A 683 -20.68 -20.78 0.41
N ALA A 684 -20.52 -19.64 1.07
CA ALA A 684 -21.04 -18.36 0.58
C ALA A 684 -20.32 -17.90 -0.70
N ALA A 685 -18.98 -18.06 -0.74
CA ALA A 685 -18.13 -17.76 -1.88
C ALA A 685 -18.47 -18.63 -3.11
N MET A 686 -18.71 -19.93 -2.92
CA MET A 686 -19.17 -20.81 -3.99
C MET A 686 -20.55 -20.39 -4.50
N LYS A 687 -21.48 -20.01 -3.61
CA LYS A 687 -22.81 -19.55 -3.99
C LYS A 687 -22.74 -18.30 -4.88
N ILE A 688 -22.02 -17.25 -4.44
CA ILE A 688 -21.90 -16.01 -5.22
C ILE A 688 -21.15 -16.24 -6.54
N HIS A 689 -20.16 -17.13 -6.56
CA HIS A 689 -19.47 -17.51 -7.80
C HIS A 689 -20.40 -18.15 -8.83
N MET A 690 -21.30 -19.04 -8.39
CA MET A 690 -22.29 -19.64 -9.28
C MET A 690 -23.33 -18.63 -9.75
N GLU A 691 -23.84 -17.77 -8.85
CA GLU A 691 -24.76 -16.68 -9.20
C GLU A 691 -24.14 -15.73 -10.24
N LYS A 692 -22.86 -15.36 -10.06
CA LYS A 692 -22.08 -14.57 -11.03
C LYS A 692 -22.02 -15.24 -12.39
N LYS A 693 -21.72 -16.54 -12.46
CA LYS A 693 -21.70 -17.30 -13.73
C LYS A 693 -23.07 -17.31 -14.44
N VAL A 694 -24.15 -17.49 -13.68
CA VAL A 694 -25.52 -17.44 -14.24
C VAL A 694 -25.80 -16.06 -14.82
N LEU A 695 -25.52 -14.99 -14.07
CA LEU A 695 -25.76 -13.61 -14.52
C LEU A 695 -24.91 -13.24 -15.75
N GLN A 696 -23.68 -13.76 -15.85
CA GLN A 696 -22.83 -13.62 -17.03
C GLN A 696 -23.41 -14.34 -18.27
N ALA A 697 -24.06 -15.50 -18.07
CA ALA A 697 -24.66 -16.28 -19.16
C ALA A 697 -26.01 -15.71 -19.64
N GLU A 698 -26.81 -15.10 -18.76
CA GLU A 698 -28.13 -14.55 -19.05
C GLU A 698 -28.10 -13.21 -19.82
N LYS A 699 -27.50 -13.16 -21.01
CA LYS A 699 -27.40 -11.93 -21.83
C LYS A 699 -28.71 -11.46 -22.49
N TRP A 700 -29.70 -12.35 -22.64
CA TRP A 700 -30.86 -12.11 -23.52
C TRP A 700 -32.23 -12.27 -22.85
N GLY A 701 -32.27 -12.57 -21.54
CA GLY A 701 -33.51 -12.93 -20.82
C GLY A 701 -34.12 -11.84 -19.92
N LEU A 702 -33.39 -10.75 -19.64
CA LEU A 702 -33.82 -9.68 -18.74
C LEU A 702 -33.99 -8.37 -19.51
N ASN A 703 -34.98 -7.55 -19.13
CA ASN A 703 -34.98 -6.16 -19.60
C ASN A 703 -33.77 -5.40 -18.99
N THR A 704 -33.29 -4.37 -19.69
CA THR A 704 -32.02 -3.70 -19.37
C THR A 704 -31.96 -3.19 -17.92
N ARG A 705 -33.07 -2.65 -17.39
CA ARG A 705 -33.12 -2.10 -16.03
C ARG A 705 -32.99 -3.18 -14.96
N GLU A 706 -33.67 -4.30 -15.12
CA GLU A 706 -33.61 -5.41 -14.17
C GLU A 706 -32.20 -6.01 -14.11
N ARG A 707 -31.53 -6.15 -15.26
CA ARG A 707 -30.14 -6.60 -15.31
C ARG A 707 -29.21 -5.63 -14.57
N THR A 708 -29.32 -4.32 -14.83
CA THR A 708 -28.47 -3.32 -14.17
C THR A 708 -28.60 -3.39 -12.64
N LEU A 709 -29.81 -3.54 -12.10
CA LEU A 709 -30.02 -3.67 -10.65
C LEU A 709 -29.43 -4.97 -10.09
N LYS A 710 -29.62 -6.12 -10.77
CA LYS A 710 -29.04 -7.40 -10.33
C LYS A 710 -27.51 -7.39 -10.38
N VAL A 711 -26.92 -6.78 -11.40
CA VAL A 711 -25.47 -6.60 -11.52
C VAL A 711 -24.96 -5.70 -10.41
N ARG A 712 -25.67 -4.60 -10.10
CA ARG A 712 -25.27 -3.71 -9.01
C ARG A 712 -25.34 -4.41 -7.66
N GLU A 713 -26.42 -5.12 -7.36
CA GLU A 713 -26.54 -5.91 -6.11
C GLU A 713 -25.44 -6.97 -6.00
N MET A 714 -25.10 -7.64 -7.11
CA MET A 714 -23.98 -8.58 -7.16
C MET A 714 -22.65 -7.89 -6.87
N ASN A 715 -22.37 -6.75 -7.50
CA ASN A 715 -21.14 -5.99 -7.30
C ASN A 715 -21.03 -5.48 -5.87
N ASP A 716 -22.12 -4.96 -5.30
CA ASP A 716 -22.15 -4.50 -3.91
C ASP A 716 -21.82 -5.64 -2.94
N ARG A 717 -22.30 -6.86 -3.20
CA ARG A 717 -21.92 -8.06 -2.42
C ARG A 717 -20.48 -8.53 -2.63
N LEU A 718 -19.83 -8.12 -3.72
CA LEU A 718 -18.43 -8.43 -3.99
C LEU A 718 -17.50 -7.39 -3.35
N THR A 719 -17.97 -6.16 -3.14
CA THR A 719 -17.18 -5.06 -2.56
C THR A 719 -17.52 -4.72 -1.11
N ALA A 720 -18.58 -5.33 -0.56
CA ALA A 720 -18.90 -5.30 0.87
C ALA A 720 -18.09 -6.35 1.62
#